data_AF-A0A6I9PFN1-F1
#
_entry.id   AF-A0A6I9PFN1-F1
#
_cell.length_a   1.000
_cell.length_b   1.000
_cell.length_c   1.000
_cell.angle_alpha   90.00
_cell.angle_beta   90.00
_cell.angle_gamma   90.00
#
_symmetry.space_group_name_H-M   'P 1'
#
loop_
_entity.id
_entity.type
_entity.pdbx_description
1 polymer ?
#
loop_
_entity_poly.entity_id
_entity_poly.type
_entity_poly.pdbx_seq_one_letter_code
_entity_poly.pdbx_strand_id
1 'polypeptide(L)'
;MKSVDPFKPYPAALLENSTLNLPHGEISVSWEKPAELGQDVHVLSYIVEYAKPDQQVKEEDLHWEQMMAGAEKAIISGLQPETEYAVRVRCDCGAAGRSKESIAVNVRTTKREFARLTEFLISKSKRINSESPSVYKLPLTEEDMEVDGCRRYNFGKESMRQNRTIMLLGATGSGKSTLINGLINYIVGVEWKDHFRFKLVDEDQSRSQAESQTSEVTVYKINHQEGFKIPFSLTIVDTPGFGDTRGIQRDKEITEQIRRLFTSAKGVSEIDAVCFVTQASLARLTATQRYVFDSVLSIFGKDVAENIQMLVTFADGKQPPVLEAINNSRVQCPKNDLGLPVHFKFNNSAFFADNRSSNDRACDDNSDEDEDDFDEMFWKMGIKSMEKFFTALTKLTTKSLLMTQEVLKERRHLEAAVEGLQPQVKAGLAKLEQIKTTKEKIKEHETAMTSNENFVIEVDVIKPIQKQLTKKGEYITNCQNCSITCHYPCMIADDSQKRGCASMDSSGRCTVCPGKCIWSVHFNQTYSWDYVQVKESQTLEELKAKYNKAAKGKMSVQELIESQEEEINHLQEMILSLMDQSSHSLTRLQEIALSPNPLTTPDYIDMLIEGEKAEAKVGYQARVRSLEEMREKATIISKVAKRQKLTKTEEELSREKQETQKNEGFLKKVGNFFGY
;
A
#
# COMPACT_ATOMS: atom_id res chain seq x y z
N MET A 1 22.34 50.61 -37.57
CA MET A 1 21.14 50.28 -36.79
C MET A 1 20.00 50.02 -37.76
N LYS A 2 19.60 48.75 -37.93
CA LYS A 2 18.35 48.42 -38.64
C LYS A 2 17.18 48.67 -37.66
N SER A 3 16.13 49.34 -38.11
CA SER A 3 14.94 49.65 -37.31
C SER A 3 14.30 48.35 -36.81
N VAL A 4 14.22 48.20 -35.48
CA VAL A 4 13.45 47.14 -34.83
C VAL A 4 11.98 47.54 -34.86
N ASP A 5 11.14 46.71 -35.44
CA ASP A 5 9.68 46.88 -35.53
C ASP A 5 9.08 46.51 -34.16
N PRO A 6 8.55 47.46 -33.36
CA PRO A 6 8.21 47.24 -31.95
C PRO A 6 7.00 46.32 -31.72
N PHE A 7 6.34 45.87 -32.78
CA PHE A 7 5.10 45.08 -32.72
C PHE A 7 5.25 43.63 -33.18
N LYS A 8 6.45 43.16 -33.54
CA LYS A 8 6.63 41.78 -34.00
C LYS A 8 7.44 40.93 -33.01
N PRO A 9 6.87 39.84 -32.48
CA PRO A 9 7.63 38.90 -31.65
C PRO A 9 8.77 38.27 -32.46
N TYR A 10 9.93 38.14 -31.82
CA TYR A 10 11.13 37.54 -32.41
C TYR A 10 11.00 36.01 -32.54
N PRO A 11 11.70 35.38 -33.50
CA PRO A 11 11.64 33.94 -33.70
C PRO A 11 12.22 33.18 -32.48
N ALA A 12 11.64 32.01 -32.18
CA ALA A 12 12.23 31.05 -31.25
C ALA A 12 13.51 30.45 -31.86
N ALA A 13 14.51 30.15 -31.03
CA ALA A 13 15.76 29.53 -31.49
C ALA A 13 15.71 28.02 -31.26
N LEU A 14 15.92 27.23 -32.32
CA LEU A 14 16.13 25.79 -32.19
C LEU A 14 17.51 25.52 -31.59
N LEU A 15 17.56 24.64 -30.60
CA LEU A 15 18.80 24.24 -29.95
C LEU A 15 19.58 23.29 -30.88
N GLU A 16 20.80 23.67 -31.28
CA GLU A 16 21.62 22.95 -32.29
C GLU A 16 21.92 21.48 -31.94
N ASN A 17 21.75 21.05 -30.69
CA ASN A 17 22.05 19.70 -30.20
C ASN A 17 20.85 18.96 -29.56
N SER A 18 19.63 19.48 -29.66
CA SER A 18 18.50 18.94 -28.89
C SER A 18 17.56 18.00 -29.65
N THR A 19 17.83 17.74 -30.93
CA THR A 19 17.12 16.75 -31.74
C THR A 19 17.58 15.34 -31.37
N LEU A 20 17.05 14.82 -30.27
CA LEU A 20 17.17 13.41 -29.92
C LEU A 20 16.32 12.58 -30.89
N ASN A 21 16.99 11.84 -31.77
CA ASN A 21 16.34 10.82 -32.61
C ASN A 21 15.74 9.75 -31.69
N LEU A 22 14.42 9.82 -31.50
CA LEU A 22 13.61 8.81 -30.83
C LEU A 22 13.43 7.59 -31.76
N PRO A 23 13.14 6.39 -31.22
CA PRO A 23 12.93 5.22 -32.06
C PRO A 23 11.72 5.37 -33.00
N HIS A 24 11.99 5.25 -34.31
CA HIS A 24 11.11 5.10 -35.47
C HIS A 24 10.06 6.19 -35.74
N GLY A 25 10.25 6.97 -36.82
CA GLY A 25 9.20 7.86 -37.36
C GLY A 25 8.82 9.03 -36.47
N GLU A 26 9.58 9.28 -35.40
CA GLU A 26 9.40 10.42 -34.51
C GLU A 26 10.65 11.31 -34.49
N ILE A 27 10.44 12.62 -34.40
CA ILE A 27 11.50 13.61 -34.16
C ILE A 27 11.11 14.39 -32.90
N SER A 28 11.97 14.34 -31.87
CA SER A 28 11.84 15.25 -30.72
C SER A 28 12.52 16.57 -31.04
N VAL A 29 11.80 17.66 -30.83
CA VAL A 29 12.27 19.02 -31.11
C VAL A 29 12.12 19.84 -29.84
N SER A 30 13.14 20.59 -29.46
CA SER A 30 13.06 21.58 -28.38
C SER A 30 13.73 22.89 -28.78
N TRP A 31 13.21 24.00 -28.27
CA TRP A 31 13.65 25.35 -28.61
C TRP A 31 13.73 26.22 -27.37
N GLU A 32 14.39 27.36 -27.50
CA GLU A 32 14.40 28.39 -26.46
C GLU A 32 13.28 29.42 -26.69
N LYS A 33 12.80 30.01 -25.59
CA LYS A 33 11.92 31.17 -25.65
C LYS A 33 12.62 32.33 -26.36
N PRO A 34 11.90 33.17 -27.12
CA PRO A 34 12.48 34.37 -27.71
C PRO A 34 13.15 35.24 -26.64
N ALA A 35 14.39 35.67 -26.90
CA ALA A 35 15.19 36.46 -25.96
C ALA A 35 14.61 37.86 -25.69
N GLU A 36 13.83 38.39 -26.64
CA GLU A 36 13.12 39.66 -26.52
C GLU A 36 11.67 39.45 -26.95
N LEU A 37 10.73 40.00 -26.17
CA LEU A 37 9.32 40.10 -26.53
C LEU A 37 8.95 41.59 -26.56
N GLY A 38 8.05 41.97 -27.48
CA GLY A 38 7.49 43.32 -27.48
C GLY A 38 6.77 43.62 -26.16
N GLN A 39 6.68 44.90 -25.81
CA GLN A 39 6.02 45.32 -24.58
C GLN A 39 4.56 44.85 -24.58
N ASP A 40 4.14 44.16 -23.51
CA ASP A 40 2.83 43.51 -23.33
C ASP A 40 2.52 42.31 -24.26
N VAL A 41 3.53 41.69 -24.87
CA VAL A 41 3.36 40.46 -25.68
C VAL A 41 3.70 39.22 -24.86
N HIS A 42 2.77 38.26 -24.80
CA HIS A 42 2.98 36.95 -24.19
C HIS A 42 2.86 35.83 -25.23
N VAL A 43 3.77 34.86 -25.19
CA VAL A 43 3.68 33.64 -26.02
C VAL A 43 2.61 32.74 -25.41
N LEU A 44 1.56 32.45 -26.17
CA LEU A 44 0.46 31.58 -25.73
C LEU A 44 0.70 30.12 -26.12
N SER A 45 1.27 29.89 -27.30
CA SER A 45 1.62 28.57 -27.79
C SER A 45 2.69 28.65 -28.88
N TYR A 46 3.15 27.50 -29.35
CA TYR A 46 4.11 27.40 -30.44
C TYR A 46 3.50 26.60 -31.59
N ILE A 47 3.88 26.97 -32.81
CA ILE A 47 3.55 26.25 -34.04
C ILE A 47 4.85 25.62 -34.51
N VAL A 48 4.89 24.29 -34.50
CA VAL A 48 6.00 23.50 -35.05
C VAL A 48 5.62 23.14 -36.48
N GLU A 49 6.48 23.49 -37.43
CA GLU A 49 6.31 23.18 -38.84
C GLU A 49 7.37 22.20 -39.30
N TYR A 50 6.97 21.24 -40.11
CA TYR A 50 7.90 20.28 -40.70
C TYR A 50 7.53 19.97 -42.15
N ALA A 51 8.55 19.74 -42.98
CA ALA A 51 8.39 19.41 -44.38
C ALA A 51 9.44 18.40 -44.84
N LYS A 52 9.07 17.55 -45.79
CA LYS A 52 10.04 16.71 -46.49
C LYS A 52 10.75 17.59 -47.54
N PRO A 53 12.08 17.78 -47.46
CA PRO A 53 12.80 18.58 -48.44
C PRO A 53 12.75 17.89 -49.81
N ASP A 54 12.43 18.66 -50.84
CA ASP A 54 12.48 18.25 -52.24
C ASP A 54 13.62 19.01 -52.92
N GLN A 55 14.55 18.28 -53.55
CA GLN A 55 15.72 18.88 -54.22
C GLN A 55 15.35 19.78 -55.41
N GLN A 56 14.11 19.68 -55.92
CA GLN A 56 13.62 20.48 -57.04
C GLN A 56 12.85 21.73 -56.61
N VAL A 57 12.58 21.90 -55.30
CA VAL A 57 11.74 22.95 -54.75
C VAL A 57 12.54 23.78 -53.75
N LYS A 58 12.45 25.11 -53.82
CA LYS A 58 13.08 25.97 -52.82
C LYS A 58 12.39 25.78 -51.48
N GLU A 59 13.12 25.95 -50.38
CA GLU A 59 12.59 25.78 -49.02
C GLU A 59 11.33 26.63 -48.73
N GLU A 60 11.24 27.79 -49.37
CA GLU A 60 10.10 28.72 -49.31
C GLU A 60 8.81 28.15 -49.93
N ASP A 61 8.94 27.21 -50.86
CA ASP A 61 7.85 26.62 -51.66
C ASP A 61 7.49 25.19 -51.18
N LEU A 62 8.13 24.69 -50.12
CA LEU A 62 7.83 23.37 -49.55
C LEU A 62 6.43 23.35 -48.91
N HIS A 63 5.76 22.20 -49.00
CA HIS A 63 4.52 21.98 -48.26
C HIS A 63 4.83 21.67 -46.79
N TRP A 64 4.61 22.66 -45.92
CA TRP A 64 4.83 22.56 -44.48
C TRP A 64 3.59 22.02 -43.77
N GLU A 65 3.72 20.87 -43.13
CA GLU A 65 2.77 20.39 -42.13
C GLU A 65 2.98 21.13 -40.81
N GLN A 66 1.91 21.33 -40.04
CA GLN A 66 1.93 22.13 -38.82
C GLN A 66 1.29 21.39 -37.65
N MET A 67 1.88 21.54 -36.46
CA MET A 67 1.29 21.09 -35.21
C MET A 67 1.46 22.14 -34.11
N MET A 68 0.51 22.17 -33.17
CA MET A 68 0.55 23.08 -32.02
C MET A 68 1.29 22.43 -30.84
N ALA A 69 2.11 23.21 -30.14
CA ALA A 69 2.78 22.81 -28.92
C ALA A 69 2.53 23.83 -27.80
N GLY A 70 2.16 23.35 -26.61
CA GLY A 70 1.91 24.19 -25.43
C GLY A 70 3.14 24.47 -24.57
N ALA A 71 4.29 23.89 -24.91
CA ALA A 71 5.56 24.02 -24.20
C ALA A 71 6.72 24.10 -25.19
N GLU A 72 7.92 24.44 -24.71
CA GLU A 72 9.16 24.62 -25.50
C GLU A 72 9.76 23.31 -26.07
N LYS A 73 8.94 22.26 -26.14
CA LYS A 73 9.31 20.93 -26.64
C LYS A 73 8.10 20.25 -27.27
N ALA A 74 8.32 19.56 -28.38
CA ALA A 74 7.32 18.76 -29.08
C ALA A 74 7.91 17.45 -29.64
N ILE A 75 7.02 16.50 -29.95
CA ILE A 75 7.34 15.26 -30.67
C ILE A 75 6.50 15.25 -31.94
N ILE A 76 7.17 15.26 -33.10
CA ILE A 76 6.53 15.08 -34.40
C ILE A 76 6.47 13.57 -34.65
N SER A 77 5.28 13.01 -34.83
CA SER A 77 5.06 11.56 -35.03
C SER A 77 4.47 11.26 -36.41
N GLY A 78 4.64 10.02 -36.89
CA GLY A 78 4.07 9.57 -38.16
C GLY A 78 4.95 9.88 -39.38
N LEU A 79 6.24 10.16 -39.17
CA LEU A 79 7.19 10.47 -40.23
C LEU A 79 7.70 9.20 -40.92
N GLN A 80 8.08 9.32 -42.19
CA GLN A 80 8.69 8.22 -42.93
C GLN A 80 10.08 7.91 -42.36
N PRO A 81 10.43 6.62 -42.16
CA PRO A 81 11.79 6.21 -41.80
C PRO A 81 12.80 6.59 -42.89
N GLU A 82 14.08 6.69 -42.51
CA GLU A 82 15.21 7.02 -43.41
C GLU A 82 15.00 8.28 -44.25
N THR A 83 14.14 9.18 -43.78
CA THR A 83 13.73 10.38 -44.52
C THR A 83 14.22 11.60 -43.77
N GLU A 84 14.79 12.53 -44.52
CA GLU A 84 15.18 13.84 -44.01
C GLU A 84 13.96 14.74 -43.95
N TYR A 85 13.86 15.54 -42.89
CA TYR A 85 12.79 16.50 -42.66
C TYR A 85 13.41 17.83 -42.25
N ALA A 86 12.96 18.91 -42.86
CA ALA A 86 13.23 20.27 -42.41
C ALA A 86 12.21 20.62 -41.33
N VAL A 87 12.67 21.15 -40.20
CA VAL A 87 11.81 21.53 -39.06
C VAL A 87 12.09 22.96 -38.64
N ARG A 88 11.03 23.75 -38.41
CA ARG A 88 11.12 25.12 -37.90
C ARG A 88 9.98 25.42 -36.93
N VAL A 89 10.16 26.43 -36.09
CA VAL A 89 9.19 26.78 -35.03
C VAL A 89 8.88 28.27 -35.10
N ARG A 90 7.63 28.63 -34.78
CA ARG A 90 7.21 30.01 -34.56
C ARG A 90 6.30 30.14 -33.35
N CYS A 91 6.31 31.30 -32.71
CA CYS A 91 5.46 31.61 -31.59
C CYS A 91 4.09 32.10 -32.05
N ASP A 92 3.05 31.65 -31.37
CA ASP A 92 1.71 32.21 -31.45
C ASP A 92 1.43 33.04 -30.19
N CYS A 93 1.34 34.36 -30.37
CA CYS A 93 1.10 35.34 -29.31
C CYS A 93 -0.37 35.82 -29.29
N GLY A 94 -1.29 35.07 -29.90
CA GLY A 94 -2.72 35.40 -29.92
C GLY A 94 -3.01 36.70 -30.66
N ALA A 95 -3.59 37.68 -29.97
CA ALA A 95 -3.97 38.96 -30.57
C ALA A 95 -2.76 39.78 -31.09
N ALA A 96 -1.55 39.53 -30.57
CA ALA A 96 -0.32 40.14 -31.05
C ALA A 96 0.24 39.49 -32.34
N GLY A 97 -0.43 38.45 -32.85
CA GLY A 97 -0.04 37.74 -34.07
C GLY A 97 1.05 36.69 -33.84
N ARG A 98 1.66 36.25 -34.95
CA ARG A 98 2.67 35.18 -34.99
C ARG A 98 4.07 35.76 -35.20
N SER A 99 5.08 35.13 -34.60
CA SER A 99 6.47 35.50 -34.85
C SER A 99 6.92 35.11 -36.26
N LYS A 100 8.10 35.60 -36.66
CA LYS A 100 8.85 34.98 -37.76
C LYS A 100 9.23 33.54 -37.41
N GLU A 101 9.45 32.72 -38.44
CA GLU A 101 9.95 31.36 -38.32
C GLU A 101 11.40 31.33 -37.82
N SER A 102 11.74 30.29 -37.07
CA SER A 102 13.12 29.95 -36.72
C SER A 102 13.92 29.56 -37.98
N ILE A 103 15.24 29.50 -37.84
CA ILE A 103 16.10 28.81 -38.81
C ILE A 103 15.61 27.36 -38.90
N ALA A 104 15.43 26.83 -40.11
CA ALA A 104 15.06 25.44 -40.30
C ALA A 104 16.26 24.54 -40.03
N VAL A 105 16.02 23.43 -39.33
CA VAL A 105 17.02 22.40 -39.05
C VAL A 105 16.61 21.13 -39.78
N ASN A 106 17.56 20.53 -40.52
CA ASN A 106 17.34 19.26 -41.18
C ASN A 106 17.66 18.11 -40.22
N VAL A 107 16.71 17.19 -40.07
CA VAL A 107 16.82 16.03 -39.20
C VAL A 107 16.43 14.79 -40.00
N ARG A 108 17.24 13.74 -39.92
CA ARG A 108 16.98 12.48 -40.61
C ARG A 108 16.46 11.42 -39.64
N THR A 109 15.32 10.82 -39.98
CA THR A 109 14.78 9.69 -39.23
C THR A 109 15.66 8.45 -39.41
N THR A 110 15.80 7.64 -38.36
CA THR A 110 16.72 6.48 -38.35
C THR A 110 16.21 5.29 -39.17
N LYS A 111 17.14 4.46 -39.64
CA LYS A 111 16.87 3.17 -40.33
C LYS A 111 15.98 2.24 -39.49
N ARG A 112 14.97 1.65 -40.13
CA ARG A 112 14.10 0.64 -39.53
C ARG A 112 14.77 -0.72 -39.66
N GLU A 113 15.56 -1.10 -38.65
CA GLU A 113 16.22 -2.42 -38.63
C GLU A 113 15.24 -3.59 -38.48
N PHE A 114 14.07 -3.36 -37.86
CA PHE A 114 13.06 -4.39 -37.60
C PHE A 114 11.67 -3.93 -38.06
N ALA A 115 10.90 -4.84 -38.67
CA ALA A 115 9.56 -4.53 -39.17
C ALA A 115 8.55 -4.43 -38.02
N ARG A 116 8.70 -5.24 -36.97
CA ARG A 116 7.86 -5.17 -35.76
C ARG A 116 8.72 -4.96 -34.52
N LEU A 117 8.18 -4.22 -33.54
CA LEU A 117 8.81 -4.06 -32.24
C LEU A 117 9.14 -5.41 -31.58
N THR A 118 8.27 -6.40 -31.77
CA THR A 118 8.46 -7.75 -31.25
C THR A 118 9.74 -8.42 -31.76
N GLU A 119 10.14 -8.21 -33.01
CA GLU A 119 11.39 -8.76 -33.57
C GLU A 119 12.63 -8.13 -32.91
N PHE A 120 12.59 -6.82 -32.71
CA PHE A 120 13.63 -6.10 -31.96
C PHE A 120 13.73 -6.64 -30.53
N LEU A 121 12.60 -6.84 -29.85
CA LEU A 121 12.56 -7.36 -28.48
C LEU A 121 13.09 -8.79 -28.40
N ILE A 122 12.78 -9.67 -29.36
CA ILE A 122 13.35 -11.03 -29.44
C ILE A 122 14.88 -10.95 -29.49
N SER A 123 15.45 -10.06 -30.32
CA SER A 123 16.91 -9.91 -30.45
C SER A 123 17.63 -9.51 -29.15
N LYS A 124 16.91 -8.87 -28.23
CA LYS A 124 17.43 -8.40 -26.92
C LYS A 124 17.06 -9.32 -25.76
N SER A 125 16.15 -10.26 -25.97
CA SER A 125 15.58 -11.10 -24.91
C SER A 125 16.30 -12.43 -24.79
N LYS A 126 16.28 -13.00 -23.59
CA LYS A 126 16.83 -14.35 -23.35
C LYS A 126 15.73 -15.39 -23.55
N ARG A 127 15.95 -16.37 -24.43
CA ARG A 127 15.01 -17.50 -24.60
C ARG A 127 14.99 -18.36 -23.33
N ILE A 128 13.79 -18.65 -22.81
CA ILE A 128 13.55 -19.48 -21.63
C ILE A 128 13.33 -20.94 -22.05
N ASN A 129 12.39 -21.17 -22.97
CA ASN A 129 12.10 -22.50 -23.52
C ASN A 129 12.06 -22.46 -25.07
N SER A 130 12.23 -23.63 -25.66
CA SER A 130 12.18 -23.83 -27.11
C SER A 130 10.90 -24.50 -27.60
N GLU A 131 9.93 -24.69 -26.70
CA GLU A 131 8.61 -25.21 -27.00
C GLU A 131 7.83 -24.24 -27.91
N SER A 132 6.69 -24.68 -28.43
CA SER A 132 5.82 -23.89 -29.29
C SER A 132 4.62 -23.40 -28.48
N PRO A 133 4.43 -22.07 -28.31
CA PRO A 133 5.30 -20.98 -28.75
C PRO A 133 6.54 -20.80 -27.86
N SER A 134 7.63 -20.28 -28.45
CA SER A 134 8.89 -20.07 -27.72
C SER A 134 8.81 -18.87 -26.78
N VAL A 135 9.18 -19.08 -25.52
CA VAL A 135 9.06 -18.04 -24.50
C VAL A 135 10.38 -17.30 -24.30
N TYR A 136 10.32 -15.97 -24.34
CA TYR A 136 11.46 -15.06 -24.17
C TYR A 136 11.29 -14.20 -22.91
N LYS A 137 12.34 -14.13 -22.09
CA LYS A 137 12.43 -13.22 -20.94
C LYS A 137 12.84 -11.83 -21.41
N LEU A 138 11.98 -10.84 -21.18
CA LEU A 138 12.29 -9.46 -21.53
C LEU A 138 13.42 -8.90 -20.64
N PRO A 139 14.33 -8.08 -21.21
CA PRO A 139 15.39 -7.47 -20.43
C PRO A 139 14.84 -6.38 -19.51
N LEU A 140 15.06 -6.53 -18.21
CA LEU A 140 14.70 -5.57 -17.18
C LEU A 140 15.97 -4.95 -16.59
N THR A 141 15.96 -3.64 -16.36
CA THR A 141 17.02 -2.95 -15.62
C THR A 141 16.55 -2.70 -14.19
N GLU A 142 17.23 -3.27 -13.20
CA GLU A 142 16.93 -3.05 -11.80
C GLU A 142 17.43 -1.65 -11.37
N GLU A 143 16.58 -0.92 -10.66
CA GLU A 143 16.88 0.40 -10.11
C GLU A 143 16.74 0.33 -8.58
N ASP A 144 17.77 0.75 -7.86
CA ASP A 144 17.72 0.79 -6.40
C ASP A 144 16.84 1.96 -5.93
N MET A 145 15.72 1.61 -5.31
CA MET A 145 14.77 2.57 -4.75
C MET A 145 15.17 3.08 -3.37
N GLU A 146 16.12 2.42 -2.69
CA GLU A 146 16.42 2.62 -1.27
C GLU A 146 15.17 2.43 -0.38
N VAL A 147 14.22 1.58 -0.81
CA VAL A 147 13.00 1.25 -0.06
C VAL A 147 13.06 -0.21 0.35
N ASP A 148 13.31 -0.45 1.64
CA ASP A 148 13.43 -1.80 2.19
C ASP A 148 12.15 -2.62 1.98
N GLY A 149 12.30 -3.79 1.33
CA GLY A 149 11.22 -4.70 0.94
C GLY A 149 10.50 -4.33 -0.37
N CYS A 150 11.04 -3.40 -1.17
CA CYS A 150 10.51 -3.05 -2.50
C CYS A 150 11.59 -3.05 -3.58
N ARG A 151 11.23 -3.45 -4.79
CA ARG A 151 12.12 -3.42 -5.97
C ARG A 151 11.53 -2.61 -7.11
N ARG A 152 12.40 -2.06 -7.95
CA ARG A 152 11.99 -1.41 -9.20
C ARG A 152 12.73 -1.97 -10.38
N TYR A 153 11.97 -2.24 -11.44
CA TYR A 153 12.49 -2.64 -12.72
C TYR A 153 11.98 -1.71 -13.81
N ASN A 154 12.90 -1.28 -14.67
CA ASN A 154 12.61 -0.47 -15.84
C ASN A 154 12.67 -1.32 -17.11
N PHE A 155 11.66 -1.20 -17.96
CA PHE A 155 11.62 -1.77 -19.30
C PHE A 155 11.60 -0.65 -20.35
N GLY A 156 12.57 -0.68 -21.27
CA GLY A 156 12.75 0.36 -22.27
C GLY A 156 13.45 1.61 -21.74
N LYS A 157 13.82 2.50 -22.66
CA LYS A 157 14.41 3.81 -22.34
C LYS A 157 13.34 4.75 -21.79
N GLU A 158 13.74 5.71 -20.97
CA GLU A 158 12.84 6.70 -20.40
C GLU A 158 12.07 7.45 -21.50
N SER A 159 10.76 7.57 -21.30
CA SER A 159 9.83 8.15 -22.27
C SER A 159 9.19 9.41 -21.69
N MET A 160 8.99 10.41 -22.56
CA MET A 160 8.29 11.66 -22.21
C MET A 160 6.76 11.51 -22.31
N ARG A 161 6.25 10.35 -22.74
CA ARG A 161 4.82 10.07 -22.80
C ARG A 161 4.24 10.06 -21.38
N GLN A 162 2.94 10.37 -21.28
CA GLN A 162 2.22 10.29 -20.01
C GLN A 162 2.42 8.91 -19.38
N ASN A 163 2.51 8.84 -18.05
CA ASN A 163 2.65 7.58 -17.32
C ASN A 163 1.36 7.31 -16.54
N ARG A 164 0.88 6.08 -16.61
CA ARG A 164 -0.27 5.60 -15.82
C ARG A 164 0.19 4.55 -14.82
N THR A 165 -0.25 4.65 -13.57
CA THR A 165 0.13 3.76 -12.48
C THR A 165 -1.05 2.88 -12.08
N ILE A 166 -0.86 1.56 -12.17
CA ILE A 166 -1.82 0.56 -11.70
C ILE A 166 -1.20 -0.26 -10.57
N MET A 167 -2.02 -0.67 -9.60
CA MET A 167 -1.59 -1.56 -8.52
C MET A 167 -2.41 -2.84 -8.53
N LEU A 168 -1.74 -4.00 -8.59
CA LEU A 168 -2.39 -5.30 -8.59
C LEU A 168 -2.43 -5.88 -7.18
N LEU A 169 -3.63 -6.20 -6.71
CA LEU A 169 -3.88 -6.76 -5.37
C LEU A 169 -4.75 -8.01 -5.49
N GLY A 170 -4.59 -8.96 -4.56
CA GLY A 170 -5.42 -10.16 -4.53
C GLY A 170 -4.74 -11.34 -3.84
N ALA A 171 -5.50 -12.40 -3.60
CA ALA A 171 -5.00 -13.59 -2.91
C ALA A 171 -3.86 -14.29 -3.67
N THR A 172 -3.11 -15.12 -2.96
CA THR A 172 -2.15 -16.04 -3.59
C THR A 172 -2.86 -16.97 -4.58
N GLY A 173 -2.26 -17.21 -5.74
CA GLY A 173 -2.86 -18.03 -6.80
C GLY A 173 -3.99 -17.36 -7.60
N SER A 174 -4.30 -16.07 -7.37
CA SER A 174 -5.32 -15.37 -8.17
C SER A 174 -4.89 -15.07 -9.62
N GLY A 175 -3.63 -15.33 -9.99
CA GLY A 175 -3.12 -15.15 -11.34
C GLY A 175 -2.56 -13.75 -11.65
N LYS A 176 -2.12 -12.99 -10.63
CA LYS A 176 -1.53 -11.64 -10.80
C LYS A 176 -0.34 -11.61 -11.76
N SER A 177 0.67 -12.43 -11.52
CA SER A 177 1.89 -12.45 -12.35
C SER A 177 1.62 -12.98 -13.76
N THR A 178 0.73 -13.99 -13.90
CA THR A 178 0.23 -14.43 -15.21
C THR A 178 -0.47 -13.29 -15.96
N LEU A 179 -1.24 -12.46 -15.26
CA LEU A 179 -1.90 -11.29 -15.84
C LEU A 179 -0.90 -10.22 -16.27
N ILE A 180 0.16 -9.96 -15.50
CA ILE A 180 1.26 -9.07 -15.92
C ILE A 180 1.90 -9.56 -17.23
N ASN A 181 2.13 -10.87 -17.33
CA ASN A 181 2.66 -11.48 -18.54
C ASN A 181 1.66 -11.38 -19.72
N GLY A 182 0.35 -11.49 -19.49
CA GLY A 182 -0.66 -11.21 -20.51
C GLY A 182 -0.67 -9.75 -20.96
N LEU A 183 -0.61 -8.81 -20.00
CA LEU A 183 -0.57 -7.37 -20.25
C LEU A 183 0.62 -6.99 -21.14
N ILE A 184 1.83 -7.48 -20.85
CA ILE A 184 3.00 -7.12 -21.64
C ILE A 184 2.91 -7.63 -23.08
N ASN A 185 2.40 -8.85 -23.31
CA ASN A 185 2.24 -9.40 -24.67
C ASN A 185 1.23 -8.57 -25.48
N TYR A 186 0.14 -8.13 -24.85
CA TYR A 186 -0.78 -7.18 -25.48
C TYR A 186 -0.12 -5.83 -25.78
N ILE A 187 0.60 -5.24 -24.80
CA ILE A 187 1.23 -3.92 -24.94
C ILE A 187 2.21 -3.90 -26.11
N VAL A 188 3.07 -4.92 -26.24
CA VAL A 188 4.09 -4.97 -27.31
C VAL A 188 3.55 -5.46 -28.66
N GLY A 189 2.25 -5.80 -28.74
CA GLY A 189 1.59 -6.18 -29.98
C GLY A 189 1.90 -7.60 -30.48
N VAL A 190 2.03 -8.57 -29.57
CA VAL A 190 2.08 -9.99 -29.92
C VAL A 190 0.72 -10.42 -30.47
N GLU A 191 0.73 -11.22 -31.53
CA GLU A 191 -0.44 -11.76 -32.20
C GLU A 191 -0.55 -13.27 -31.96
N TRP A 192 -1.77 -13.81 -32.08
CA TRP A 192 -2.04 -15.24 -31.88
C TRP A 192 -1.11 -16.13 -32.72
N LYS A 193 -0.89 -15.75 -33.99
CA LYS A 193 -0.09 -16.48 -34.98
C LYS A 193 1.42 -16.39 -34.74
N ASP A 194 1.90 -15.53 -33.86
CA ASP A 194 3.33 -15.41 -33.59
C ASP A 194 3.85 -16.68 -32.90
N HIS A 195 4.98 -17.24 -33.34
CA HIS A 195 5.55 -18.45 -32.75
C HIS A 195 6.33 -18.21 -31.44
N PHE A 196 6.12 -17.06 -30.80
CA PHE A 196 6.82 -16.65 -29.59
C PHE A 196 5.91 -15.92 -28.62
N ARG A 197 6.31 -15.91 -27.34
CA ARG A 197 5.67 -15.16 -26.26
C ARG A 197 6.71 -14.50 -25.37
N PHE A 198 6.35 -13.42 -24.70
CA PHE A 198 7.21 -12.76 -23.73
C PHE A 198 6.79 -13.06 -22.29
N LYS A 199 7.78 -13.14 -21.39
CA LYS A 199 7.58 -13.08 -19.94
C LYS A 199 8.33 -11.88 -19.38
N LEU A 200 7.61 -11.07 -18.61
CA LEU A 200 8.16 -9.99 -17.81
C LEU A 200 8.49 -10.50 -16.40
N VAL A 201 7.57 -11.27 -15.83
CA VAL A 201 7.71 -11.90 -14.52
C VAL A 201 8.00 -13.38 -14.71
N ASP A 202 9.11 -13.82 -14.14
CA ASP A 202 9.58 -15.20 -14.16
C ASP A 202 9.44 -15.78 -12.76
N GLU A 203 8.38 -16.55 -12.53
CA GLU A 203 8.08 -17.15 -11.23
C GLU A 203 9.05 -18.30 -10.93
N ASP A 204 9.54 -18.37 -9.69
CA ASP A 204 10.39 -19.47 -9.23
C ASP A 204 9.54 -20.73 -9.01
N GLN A 205 9.58 -21.65 -9.97
CA GLN A 205 8.79 -22.89 -9.97
C GLN A 205 9.10 -23.83 -8.78
N SER A 206 10.13 -23.54 -7.99
CA SER A 206 10.50 -24.33 -6.81
C SER A 206 9.55 -24.13 -5.61
N ARG A 207 8.73 -23.08 -5.60
CA ARG A 207 7.80 -22.76 -4.51
C ARG A 207 6.39 -23.29 -4.76
N SER A 208 5.77 -23.85 -3.72
CA SER A 208 4.38 -24.32 -3.78
C SER A 208 3.40 -23.21 -4.19
N GLN A 209 2.42 -23.53 -5.03
CA GLN A 209 1.33 -22.61 -5.41
C GLN A 209 0.51 -22.10 -4.21
N ALA A 210 0.60 -22.77 -3.06
CA ALA A 210 -0.03 -22.34 -1.81
C ALA A 210 0.72 -21.19 -1.09
N GLU A 211 1.97 -20.91 -1.48
CA GLU A 211 2.78 -19.80 -0.98
C GLU A 211 2.83 -18.67 -2.02
N SER A 212 2.86 -17.40 -1.57
CA SER A 212 3.03 -16.30 -2.53
C SER A 212 4.40 -16.39 -3.20
N GLN A 213 4.37 -16.50 -4.53
CA GLN A 213 5.53 -16.60 -5.41
C GLN A 213 6.42 -15.35 -5.33
N THR A 214 5.79 -14.17 -5.18
CA THR A 214 6.47 -12.90 -4.92
C THR A 214 6.61 -12.66 -3.41
N SER A 215 7.82 -12.28 -2.98
CA SER A 215 8.15 -11.97 -1.57
C SER A 215 8.29 -10.48 -1.27
N GLU A 216 8.36 -9.64 -2.29
CA GLU A 216 8.57 -8.20 -2.15
C GLU A 216 7.65 -7.48 -3.13
N VAL A 217 7.21 -6.28 -2.74
CA VAL A 217 6.43 -5.42 -3.64
C VAL A 217 7.35 -4.97 -4.78
N THR A 218 6.95 -5.24 -6.02
CA THR A 218 7.78 -4.98 -7.20
C THR A 218 7.11 -3.97 -8.12
N VAL A 219 7.84 -2.92 -8.48
CA VAL A 219 7.36 -1.86 -9.37
C VAL A 219 7.98 -2.06 -10.75
N TYR A 220 7.16 -2.36 -11.75
CA TYR A 220 7.58 -2.44 -13.14
C TYR A 220 7.21 -1.14 -13.88
N LYS A 221 8.21 -0.33 -14.24
CA LYS A 221 8.02 0.86 -15.08
C LYS A 221 8.27 0.46 -16.54
N ILE A 222 7.18 0.37 -17.30
CA ILE A 222 7.16 0.01 -18.71
C ILE A 222 7.10 1.31 -19.51
N ASN A 223 8.25 1.79 -19.96
CA ASN A 223 8.33 3.02 -20.73
C ASN A 223 7.78 2.79 -22.14
N HIS A 224 6.94 3.73 -22.61
CA HIS A 224 6.37 3.68 -23.94
C HIS A 224 7.44 3.60 -25.03
N GLN A 225 7.25 2.68 -25.97
CA GLN A 225 8.05 2.54 -27.18
C GLN A 225 7.16 2.55 -28.42
N GLU A 226 7.69 3.01 -29.54
CA GLU A 226 6.97 2.98 -30.81
C GLU A 226 6.61 1.54 -31.18
N GLY A 227 5.35 1.34 -31.58
CA GLY A 227 4.76 0.02 -31.81
C GLY A 227 3.99 -0.55 -30.61
N PHE A 228 3.95 0.14 -29.47
CA PHE A 228 3.04 -0.23 -28.39
C PHE A 228 1.57 -0.07 -28.83
N LYS A 229 0.70 -0.96 -28.33
CA LYS A 229 -0.75 -0.86 -28.51
C LYS A 229 -1.42 0.21 -27.65
N ILE A 230 -0.69 0.75 -26.66
CA ILE A 230 -1.16 1.79 -25.74
C ILE A 230 -0.34 3.08 -25.94
N PRO A 231 -0.95 4.28 -25.84
CA PRO A 231 -0.27 5.54 -26.15
C PRO A 231 0.51 6.17 -24.97
N PHE A 232 0.70 5.44 -23.87
CA PHE A 232 1.30 5.91 -22.62
C PHE A 232 2.26 4.87 -22.02
N SER A 233 3.13 5.33 -21.13
CA SER A 233 3.95 4.47 -20.27
C SER A 233 3.09 3.90 -19.14
N LEU A 234 3.39 2.67 -18.70
CA LEU A 234 2.63 1.99 -17.66
C LEU A 234 3.54 1.62 -16.49
N THR A 235 3.19 2.06 -15.29
CA THR A 235 3.80 1.60 -14.04
C THR A 235 2.88 0.57 -13.38
N ILE A 236 3.36 -0.65 -13.18
CA ILE A 236 2.63 -1.73 -12.52
C ILE A 236 3.25 -1.97 -11.16
N VAL A 237 2.49 -1.75 -10.08
CA VAL A 237 2.85 -2.15 -8.73
C VAL A 237 2.31 -3.55 -8.49
N ASP A 238 3.18 -4.55 -8.59
CA ASP A 238 2.88 -5.95 -8.28
C ASP A 238 3.06 -6.20 -6.79
N THR A 239 2.07 -6.82 -6.16
CA THR A 239 2.09 -7.12 -4.73
C THR A 239 2.11 -8.62 -4.48
N PRO A 240 2.79 -9.08 -3.41
CA PRO A 240 2.61 -10.43 -2.90
C PRO A 240 1.14 -10.77 -2.64
N GLY A 241 0.79 -12.04 -2.80
CA GLY A 241 -0.54 -12.52 -2.48
C GLY A 241 -0.83 -12.44 -0.99
N PHE A 242 -1.97 -11.84 -0.65
CA PHE A 242 -2.48 -11.79 0.72
C PHE A 242 -3.15 -13.13 1.09
N GLY A 243 -3.13 -13.47 2.38
CA GLY A 243 -3.82 -14.66 2.90
C GLY A 243 -3.19 -15.98 2.46
N ASP A 244 -1.85 -16.03 2.35
CA ASP A 244 -1.11 -17.26 2.05
C ASP A 244 -0.89 -18.14 3.29
N THR A 245 -0.26 -19.31 3.12
CA THR A 245 -0.02 -20.28 4.22
C THR A 245 0.91 -19.76 5.33
N ARG A 246 1.59 -18.62 5.13
CA ARG A 246 2.44 -17.95 6.14
C ARG A 246 1.61 -17.08 7.09
N GLY A 247 0.36 -16.80 6.72
CA GLY A 247 -0.66 -16.20 7.58
C GLY A 247 -0.52 -14.68 7.76
N ILE A 248 -1.33 -14.15 8.67
CA ILE A 248 -1.54 -12.71 8.90
C ILE A 248 -0.28 -11.91 9.17
N GLN A 249 0.74 -12.52 9.81
CA GLN A 249 1.99 -11.81 10.08
C GLN A 249 2.67 -11.38 8.78
N ARG A 250 2.56 -12.20 7.73
CA ARG A 250 3.07 -11.88 6.41
C ARG A 250 2.28 -10.74 5.76
N ASP A 251 0.97 -10.72 5.93
CA ASP A 251 0.10 -9.65 5.42
C ASP A 251 0.42 -8.30 6.07
N LYS A 252 0.82 -8.29 7.35
CA LYS A 252 1.34 -7.08 8.02
C LYS A 252 2.64 -6.59 7.40
N GLU A 253 3.57 -7.50 7.09
CA GLU A 253 4.82 -7.15 6.39
C GLU A 253 4.54 -6.57 4.99
N ILE A 254 3.60 -7.15 4.26
CA ILE A 254 3.20 -6.66 2.93
C ILE A 254 2.57 -5.26 3.03
N THR A 255 1.68 -5.05 4.01
CA THR A 255 1.07 -3.74 4.27
C THR A 255 2.13 -2.68 4.61
N GLU A 256 3.15 -3.08 5.37
CA GLU A 256 4.28 -2.23 5.71
C GLU A 256 5.15 -1.89 4.49
N GLN A 257 5.44 -2.85 3.61
CA GLN A 257 6.14 -2.61 2.34
C GLN A 257 5.35 -1.61 1.46
N ILE A 258 4.03 -1.79 1.33
CA ILE A 258 3.16 -0.87 0.60
C ILE A 258 3.21 0.54 1.20
N ARG A 259 3.20 0.66 2.53
CA ARG A 259 3.33 1.96 3.18
C ARG A 259 4.65 2.64 2.85
N ARG A 260 5.77 1.91 2.94
CA ARG A 260 7.10 2.45 2.63
C ARG A 260 7.17 2.90 1.18
N LEU A 261 6.59 2.13 0.27
CA LEU A 261 6.46 2.48 -1.14
C LEU A 261 5.71 3.80 -1.33
N PHE A 262 4.61 4.03 -0.59
CA PHE A 262 3.83 5.26 -0.72
C PHE A 262 4.45 6.46 -0.01
N THR A 263 5.28 6.24 1.00
CA THR A 263 5.86 7.34 1.81
C THR A 263 7.23 7.80 1.29
N SER A 264 7.94 6.95 0.55
CA SER A 264 9.28 7.27 0.04
C SER A 264 9.25 8.33 -1.05
N ALA A 265 10.24 9.23 -1.06
CA ALA A 265 10.41 10.24 -2.12
C ALA A 265 10.66 9.61 -3.50
N LYS A 266 11.37 8.47 -3.53
CA LYS A 266 11.55 7.66 -4.75
C LYS A 266 10.39 6.70 -4.98
N GLY A 267 9.35 6.72 -4.16
CA GLY A 267 8.23 5.78 -4.13
C GLY A 267 7.14 6.03 -5.17
N VAL A 268 5.89 5.70 -4.83
CA VAL A 268 4.70 5.96 -5.64
C VAL A 268 3.80 6.95 -4.90
N SER A 269 3.57 8.12 -5.49
CA SER A 269 2.74 9.19 -4.90
C SER A 269 1.32 9.27 -5.48
N GLU A 270 1.11 8.68 -6.66
CA GLU A 270 -0.11 8.80 -7.44
C GLU A 270 -0.50 7.46 -8.05
N ILE A 271 -1.81 7.23 -8.21
CA ILE A 271 -2.37 6.01 -8.77
C ILE A 271 -3.54 6.30 -9.70
N ASP A 272 -3.62 5.59 -10.82
CA ASP A 272 -4.73 5.68 -11.77
C ASP A 272 -5.75 4.56 -11.55
N ALA A 273 -5.31 3.35 -11.16
CA ALA A 273 -6.22 2.25 -10.85
C ALA A 273 -5.69 1.32 -9.75
N VAL A 274 -6.59 0.91 -8.86
CA VAL A 274 -6.37 -0.19 -7.93
C VAL A 274 -7.10 -1.41 -8.47
N CYS A 275 -6.35 -2.40 -8.93
CA CYS A 275 -6.87 -3.57 -9.61
C CYS A 275 -6.93 -4.77 -8.68
N PHE A 276 -8.13 -5.20 -8.33
CA PHE A 276 -8.33 -6.39 -7.52
C PHE A 276 -8.46 -7.63 -8.40
N VAL A 277 -7.51 -8.55 -8.27
CA VAL A 277 -7.39 -9.76 -9.08
C VAL A 277 -8.02 -10.94 -8.34
N THR A 278 -9.09 -11.50 -8.91
CA THR A 278 -9.86 -12.60 -8.33
C THR A 278 -10.23 -13.66 -9.37
N GLN A 279 -10.38 -14.92 -8.93
CA GLN A 279 -10.77 -16.02 -9.83
C GLN A 279 -12.28 -16.00 -10.11
N ALA A 280 -12.68 -16.35 -11.34
CA ALA A 280 -14.07 -16.31 -11.80
C ALA A 280 -14.98 -17.33 -11.11
N SER A 281 -14.47 -18.54 -10.86
CA SER A 281 -15.23 -19.71 -10.38
C SER A 281 -15.74 -19.59 -8.94
N LEU A 282 -15.37 -18.51 -8.23
CA LEU A 282 -15.72 -18.30 -6.84
C LEU A 282 -17.20 -17.89 -6.70
N ALA A 283 -18.07 -18.87 -6.48
CA ALA A 283 -19.51 -18.64 -6.26
C ALA A 283 -19.84 -17.91 -4.94
N ARG A 284 -18.94 -17.97 -3.96
CA ARG A 284 -19.04 -17.26 -2.68
C ARG A 284 -17.65 -16.85 -2.22
N LEU A 285 -17.55 -15.68 -1.58
CA LEU A 285 -16.32 -15.29 -0.88
C LEU A 285 -16.20 -16.14 0.39
N THR A 286 -15.12 -16.93 0.49
CA THR A 286 -14.78 -17.60 1.76
C THR A 286 -14.40 -16.57 2.82
N ALA A 287 -14.40 -16.96 4.10
CA ALA A 287 -13.94 -16.06 5.18
C ALA A 287 -12.50 -15.57 4.91
N THR A 288 -11.61 -16.43 4.40
CA THR A 288 -10.26 -16.03 4.00
C THR A 288 -10.26 -14.99 2.87
N GLN A 289 -11.11 -15.15 1.87
CA GLN A 289 -11.20 -14.19 0.75
C GLN A 289 -11.78 -12.85 1.18
N ARG A 290 -12.83 -12.86 2.01
CA ARG A 290 -13.38 -11.63 2.59
C ARG A 290 -12.31 -10.93 3.45
N TYR A 291 -11.51 -11.68 4.20
CA TYR A 291 -10.36 -11.15 4.92
C TYR A 291 -9.35 -10.46 4.00
N VAL A 292 -8.99 -11.09 2.89
CA VAL A 292 -8.06 -10.49 1.92
C VAL A 292 -8.65 -9.21 1.33
N PHE A 293 -9.92 -9.22 0.91
CA PHE A 293 -10.60 -8.03 0.40
C PHE A 293 -10.58 -6.89 1.42
N ASP A 294 -11.06 -7.15 2.64
CA ASP A 294 -11.15 -6.12 3.67
C ASP A 294 -9.77 -5.61 4.10
N SER A 295 -8.78 -6.50 4.26
CA SER A 295 -7.40 -6.13 4.63
C SER A 295 -6.76 -5.24 3.58
N VAL A 296 -6.94 -5.56 2.30
CA VAL A 296 -6.43 -4.78 1.18
C VAL A 296 -7.14 -3.43 1.09
N LEU A 297 -8.47 -3.41 1.16
CA LEU A 297 -9.25 -2.16 1.10
C LEU A 297 -8.98 -1.26 2.31
N SER A 298 -8.54 -1.83 3.43
CA SER A 298 -8.18 -1.09 4.64
C SER A 298 -6.98 -0.16 4.46
N ILE A 299 -6.13 -0.45 3.47
CA ILE A 299 -4.93 0.31 3.15
C ILE A 299 -5.30 1.68 2.58
N PHE A 300 -6.37 1.75 1.79
CA PHE A 300 -6.67 2.92 0.97
C PHE A 300 -7.60 3.93 1.67
N GLY A 301 -7.43 5.19 1.27
CA GLY A 301 -8.39 6.26 1.51
C GLY A 301 -9.67 6.07 0.70
N LYS A 302 -10.77 6.69 1.15
CA LYS A 302 -12.07 6.66 0.46
C LYS A 302 -12.02 7.30 -0.93
N ASP A 303 -11.09 8.23 -1.13
CA ASP A 303 -10.87 8.92 -2.40
C ASP A 303 -10.43 7.98 -3.55
N VAL A 304 -9.87 6.82 -3.21
CA VAL A 304 -9.45 5.79 -4.18
C VAL A 304 -10.62 4.89 -4.62
N ALA A 305 -11.78 4.95 -3.95
CA ALA A 305 -12.91 4.07 -4.22
C ALA A 305 -13.33 4.06 -5.71
N GLU A 306 -13.29 5.21 -6.37
CA GLU A 306 -13.69 5.36 -7.78
C GLU A 306 -12.68 4.77 -8.78
N ASN A 307 -11.45 4.53 -8.34
CA ASN A 307 -10.36 3.98 -9.13
C ASN A 307 -10.20 2.46 -8.96
N ILE A 308 -11.08 1.82 -8.18
CA ILE A 308 -11.06 0.37 -7.97
C ILE A 308 -11.65 -0.35 -9.18
N GLN A 309 -10.91 -1.32 -9.72
CA GLN A 309 -11.31 -2.12 -10.88
C GLN A 309 -11.15 -3.61 -10.55
N MET A 310 -12.13 -4.43 -10.93
CA MET A 310 -12.07 -5.88 -10.71
C MET A 310 -11.47 -6.58 -11.94
N LEU A 311 -10.35 -7.29 -11.78
CA LEU A 311 -9.75 -8.10 -12.83
C LEU A 311 -10.03 -9.57 -12.52
N VAL A 312 -10.98 -10.15 -13.26
CA VAL A 312 -11.46 -11.51 -13.03
C VAL A 312 -10.68 -12.48 -13.91
N THR A 313 -9.83 -13.29 -13.29
CA THR A 313 -9.00 -14.31 -13.95
C THR A 313 -9.71 -15.66 -14.04
N PHE A 314 -9.23 -16.56 -14.91
CA PHE A 314 -9.86 -17.86 -15.18
C PHE A 314 -11.33 -17.73 -15.61
N ALA A 315 -11.66 -16.59 -16.22
CA ALA A 315 -13.02 -16.29 -16.64
C ALA A 315 -13.32 -16.97 -17.98
N ASP A 316 -14.47 -17.61 -18.07
CA ASP A 316 -15.02 -18.09 -19.33
C ASP A 316 -15.86 -16.99 -20.02
N GLY A 317 -16.56 -17.38 -21.08
CA GLY A 317 -17.48 -16.50 -21.79
C GLY A 317 -18.64 -15.98 -20.92
N LYS A 318 -18.97 -16.65 -19.81
CA LYS A 318 -20.15 -16.36 -18.99
C LYS A 318 -19.91 -15.23 -17.97
N GLN A 319 -20.96 -14.86 -17.25
CA GLN A 319 -20.87 -13.92 -16.15
C GLN A 319 -20.22 -14.61 -14.94
N PRO A 320 -19.08 -14.11 -14.42
CA PRO A 320 -18.41 -14.73 -13.29
C PRO A 320 -19.27 -14.69 -12.02
N PRO A 321 -19.54 -15.84 -11.37
CA PRO A 321 -20.25 -15.90 -10.09
C PRO A 321 -19.67 -15.00 -8.99
N VAL A 322 -18.35 -14.76 -9.02
CA VAL A 322 -17.65 -13.92 -8.05
C VAL A 322 -18.17 -12.48 -7.99
N LEU A 323 -18.74 -11.96 -9.09
CA LEU A 323 -19.27 -10.60 -9.13
C LEU A 323 -20.48 -10.42 -8.21
N GLU A 324 -21.35 -11.43 -8.13
CA GLU A 324 -22.50 -11.42 -7.21
C GLU A 324 -22.02 -11.51 -5.76
N ALA A 325 -21.03 -12.36 -5.50
CA ALA A 325 -20.43 -12.48 -4.17
C ALA A 325 -19.80 -11.16 -3.70
N ILE A 326 -19.09 -10.45 -4.58
CA ILE A 326 -18.52 -9.12 -4.29
C ILE A 326 -19.64 -8.09 -4.09
N ASN A 327 -20.68 -8.08 -4.94
CA ASN A 327 -21.78 -7.13 -4.81
C ASN A 327 -22.51 -7.26 -3.46
N ASN A 328 -22.64 -8.49 -2.95
CA ASN A 328 -23.24 -8.79 -1.65
C ASN A 328 -22.34 -8.45 -0.46
N SER A 329 -21.03 -8.28 -0.67
CA SER A 329 -20.03 -8.09 0.38
C SER A 329 -19.88 -6.66 0.92
N ARG A 330 -20.75 -5.72 0.51
CA ARG A 330 -20.71 -4.28 0.89
C ARG A 330 -19.42 -3.54 0.49
N VAL A 331 -18.61 -4.10 -0.40
CA VAL A 331 -17.38 -3.47 -0.90
C VAL A 331 -17.71 -2.21 -1.69
N GLN A 332 -17.08 -1.09 -1.32
CA GLN A 332 -17.19 0.18 -2.02
C GLN A 332 -16.33 0.14 -3.28
N CYS A 333 -16.96 -0.07 -4.43
CA CYS A 333 -16.31 -0.04 -5.74
C CYS A 333 -17.29 0.52 -6.79
N PRO A 334 -16.80 1.03 -7.92
CA PRO A 334 -17.64 1.53 -8.99
C PRO A 334 -18.53 0.42 -9.52
N LYS A 335 -19.80 0.75 -9.80
CA LYS A 335 -20.74 -0.18 -10.42
C LYS A 335 -21.02 0.23 -11.85
N ASN A 336 -21.21 -0.76 -12.72
CA ASN A 336 -21.66 -0.57 -14.09
C ASN A 336 -23.19 -0.38 -14.14
N ASP A 337 -23.73 -0.20 -15.35
CA ASP A 337 -25.17 0.01 -15.59
C ASP A 337 -26.05 -1.16 -15.12
N LEU A 338 -25.46 -2.34 -14.92
CA LEU A 338 -26.13 -3.55 -14.41
C LEU A 338 -26.07 -3.66 -12.88
N GLY A 339 -25.50 -2.66 -12.19
CA GLY A 339 -25.34 -2.68 -10.72
C GLY A 339 -24.28 -3.66 -10.22
N LEU A 340 -23.41 -4.17 -11.10
CA LEU A 340 -22.28 -5.03 -10.78
C LEU A 340 -20.99 -4.22 -10.69
N PRO A 341 -19.99 -4.66 -9.91
CA PRO A 341 -18.67 -4.03 -9.91
C PRO A 341 -18.11 -3.89 -11.33
N VAL A 342 -17.48 -2.75 -11.65
CA VAL A 342 -16.77 -2.59 -12.92
C VAL A 342 -15.66 -3.63 -12.98
N HIS A 343 -15.71 -4.47 -14.03
CA HIS A 343 -14.86 -5.64 -14.12
C HIS A 343 -14.39 -5.93 -15.55
N PHE A 344 -13.24 -6.59 -15.62
CA PHE A 344 -12.62 -7.06 -16.86
C PHE A 344 -12.29 -8.54 -16.71
N LYS A 345 -12.58 -9.32 -17.75
CA LYS A 345 -12.46 -10.78 -17.72
C LYS A 345 -11.20 -11.21 -18.45
N PHE A 346 -10.38 -12.03 -17.82
CA PHE A 346 -9.13 -12.51 -18.40
C PHE A 346 -9.07 -14.03 -18.32
N ASN A 347 -8.97 -14.66 -19.48
CA ASN A 347 -8.52 -16.05 -19.56
C ASN A 347 -7.07 -16.06 -20.05
N ASN A 348 -6.13 -16.17 -19.12
CA ASN A 348 -4.72 -16.07 -19.46
C ASN A 348 -4.10 -17.39 -19.94
N SER A 349 -4.86 -18.50 -19.93
CA SER A 349 -4.39 -19.81 -20.41
C SER A 349 -3.94 -19.75 -21.87
N ALA A 350 -4.73 -19.06 -22.70
CA ALA A 350 -4.47 -18.93 -24.12
C ALA A 350 -3.19 -18.14 -24.45
N PHE A 351 -2.65 -17.34 -23.53
CA PHE A 351 -1.44 -16.56 -23.85
C PHE A 351 -0.21 -17.43 -24.08
N PHE A 352 -0.16 -18.64 -23.52
CA PHE A 352 0.96 -19.56 -23.67
C PHE A 352 0.55 -20.93 -24.25
N ALA A 353 -0.68 -21.03 -24.74
CA ALA A 353 -1.17 -22.22 -25.44
C ALA A 353 -0.40 -22.45 -26.75
N ASP A 354 -0.27 -23.71 -27.16
CA ASP A 354 0.30 -24.04 -28.45
C ASP A 354 -0.63 -23.51 -29.55
N ASN A 355 -0.03 -22.86 -30.54
CA ASN A 355 -0.74 -22.24 -31.66
C ASN A 355 -0.41 -22.92 -32.99
N ARG A 356 0.20 -24.12 -32.95
CA ARG A 356 0.39 -24.97 -34.13
C ARG A 356 -0.96 -25.41 -34.68
N SER A 357 -1.16 -25.17 -35.97
CA SER A 357 -2.33 -25.66 -36.69
C SER A 357 -2.33 -27.19 -36.77
N SER A 358 -3.51 -27.80 -36.84
CA SER A 358 -3.69 -29.26 -37.05
C SER A 358 -2.90 -29.81 -38.25
N ASN A 359 -2.67 -29.00 -39.29
CA ASN A 359 -1.87 -29.38 -40.46
C ASN A 359 -0.36 -29.51 -40.20
N ASP A 360 0.18 -28.94 -39.11
CA ASP A 360 1.61 -29.04 -38.75
C ASP A 360 1.89 -30.19 -37.77
N ARG A 361 0.85 -30.88 -37.24
CA ARG A 361 0.95 -31.96 -36.25
C ARG A 361 0.88 -33.36 -36.87
N ALA A 362 1.46 -33.57 -38.05
CA ALA A 362 1.39 -34.83 -38.80
C ALA A 362 2.08 -36.07 -38.16
N CYS A 363 2.35 -36.06 -36.85
CA CYS A 363 3.05 -37.17 -36.18
C CYS A 363 2.68 -37.47 -34.72
N ASP A 364 1.66 -36.84 -34.12
CA ASP A 364 1.17 -37.22 -32.79
C ASP A 364 -0.28 -37.71 -32.84
N ASP A 365 -0.45 -39.03 -32.72
CA ASP A 365 -1.68 -39.80 -32.92
C ASP A 365 -2.71 -39.65 -31.77
N ASN A 366 -2.68 -38.54 -31.00
CA ASN A 366 -3.55 -38.33 -29.83
C ASN A 366 -3.90 -36.85 -29.52
N SER A 367 -4.03 -35.95 -30.51
CA SER A 367 -4.54 -34.58 -30.22
C SER A 367 -5.94 -34.37 -30.79
N ASP A 368 -6.90 -34.12 -29.89
CA ASP A 368 -8.29 -33.78 -30.21
C ASP A 368 -8.35 -32.53 -31.11
N GLU A 369 -8.87 -32.67 -32.33
CA GLU A 369 -8.98 -31.59 -33.34
C GLU A 369 -9.86 -30.40 -32.88
N ASP A 370 -10.59 -30.55 -31.76
CA ASP A 370 -11.50 -29.54 -31.20
C ASP A 370 -10.81 -28.53 -30.25
N GLU A 371 -9.61 -28.80 -29.71
CA GLU A 371 -8.96 -27.92 -28.71
C GLU A 371 -8.41 -26.60 -29.31
N ASP A 372 -7.94 -26.63 -30.56
CA ASP A 372 -7.26 -25.49 -31.20
C ASP A 372 -8.20 -24.28 -31.45
N ASP A 373 -9.52 -24.49 -31.59
CA ASP A 373 -10.51 -23.41 -31.81
C ASP A 373 -10.84 -22.65 -30.50
N PHE A 374 -10.77 -23.34 -29.35
CA PHE A 374 -11.08 -22.73 -28.05
C PHE A 374 -9.99 -21.77 -27.59
N ASP A 375 -8.72 -22.12 -27.74
CA ASP A 375 -7.62 -21.26 -27.30
C ASP A 375 -7.51 -19.98 -28.14
N GLU A 376 -7.74 -20.06 -29.46
CA GLU A 376 -7.83 -18.86 -30.29
C GLU A 376 -9.03 -17.99 -29.89
N MET A 377 -10.18 -18.59 -29.55
CA MET A 377 -11.33 -17.86 -29.04
C MET A 377 -11.01 -17.16 -27.70
N PHE A 378 -10.34 -17.85 -26.78
CA PHE A 378 -9.92 -17.29 -25.50
C PHE A 378 -8.87 -16.17 -25.67
N TRP A 379 -7.95 -16.30 -26.63
CA TRP A 379 -7.02 -15.22 -27.00
C TRP A 379 -7.79 -13.99 -27.46
N LYS A 380 -8.70 -14.13 -28.43
CA LYS A 380 -9.53 -13.02 -28.94
C LYS A 380 -10.34 -12.36 -27.83
N MET A 381 -10.89 -13.15 -26.90
CA MET A 381 -11.59 -12.64 -25.73
C MET A 381 -10.65 -11.84 -24.81
N GLY A 382 -9.44 -12.35 -24.55
CA GLY A 382 -8.42 -11.69 -23.76
C GLY A 382 -8.00 -10.34 -24.34
N ILE A 383 -7.70 -10.29 -25.65
CA ILE A 383 -7.33 -9.05 -26.35
C ILE A 383 -8.45 -8.00 -26.23
N LYS A 384 -9.70 -8.37 -26.51
CA LYS A 384 -10.85 -7.44 -26.38
C LYS A 384 -11.02 -6.94 -24.94
N SER A 385 -10.73 -7.78 -23.94
CA SER A 385 -10.77 -7.38 -22.54
C SER A 385 -9.65 -6.40 -22.19
N MET A 386 -8.43 -6.62 -22.69
CA MET A 386 -7.31 -5.69 -22.56
C MET A 386 -7.62 -4.34 -23.20
N GLU A 387 -8.16 -4.32 -24.42
CA GLU A 387 -8.59 -3.08 -25.10
C GLU A 387 -9.59 -2.29 -24.25
N LYS A 388 -10.61 -2.96 -23.72
CA LYS A 388 -11.60 -2.34 -22.82
C LYS A 388 -10.96 -1.81 -21.55
N PHE A 389 -10.07 -2.59 -20.93
CA PHE A 389 -9.36 -2.21 -19.71
C PHE A 389 -8.51 -0.95 -19.93
N PHE A 390 -7.65 -0.93 -20.95
CA PHE A 390 -6.81 0.24 -21.23
C PHE A 390 -7.63 1.45 -21.69
N THR A 391 -8.75 1.25 -22.39
CA THR A 391 -9.68 2.33 -22.74
C THR A 391 -10.40 2.90 -21.51
N ALA A 392 -10.67 2.07 -20.50
CA ALA A 392 -11.20 2.55 -19.23
C ALA A 392 -10.12 3.29 -18.44
N LEU A 393 -8.89 2.76 -18.42
CA LEU A 393 -7.75 3.35 -17.71
C LEU A 393 -7.42 4.77 -18.20
N THR A 394 -7.54 5.06 -19.50
CA THR A 394 -7.34 6.42 -20.03
C THR A 394 -8.36 7.44 -19.52
N LYS A 395 -9.57 6.97 -19.16
CA LYS A 395 -10.67 7.82 -18.67
C LYS A 395 -10.62 8.03 -17.17
N LEU A 396 -9.85 7.22 -16.43
CA LEU A 396 -9.73 7.37 -14.98
C LEU A 396 -8.92 8.61 -14.62
N THR A 397 -9.38 9.28 -13.57
CA THR A 397 -8.73 10.43 -12.95
C THR A 397 -7.63 9.93 -12.03
N THR A 398 -6.41 10.46 -12.20
CA THR A 398 -5.29 10.13 -11.32
C THR A 398 -5.58 10.62 -9.90
N LYS A 399 -5.33 9.77 -8.89
CA LYS A 399 -5.51 10.07 -7.47
C LYS A 399 -4.18 10.19 -6.76
N SER A 400 -4.08 11.20 -5.89
CA SER A 400 -2.97 11.33 -4.95
C SER A 400 -3.12 10.33 -3.81
N LEU A 401 -2.03 9.72 -3.37
CA LEU A 401 -2.02 8.77 -2.27
C LEU A 401 -1.91 9.44 -0.88
N LEU A 402 -2.02 10.76 -0.77
CA LEU A 402 -1.90 11.48 0.51
C LEU A 402 -2.91 10.99 1.57
N MET A 403 -4.19 10.80 1.21
CA MET A 403 -5.19 10.27 2.15
C MET A 403 -4.88 8.83 2.54
N THR A 404 -4.39 8.02 1.59
CA THR A 404 -3.94 6.64 1.83
C THR A 404 -2.74 6.59 2.79
N GLN A 405 -1.78 7.51 2.66
CA GLN A 405 -0.67 7.65 3.60
C GLN A 405 -1.17 8.02 5.01
N GLU A 406 -2.16 8.91 5.11
CA GLU A 406 -2.79 9.28 6.39
C GLU A 406 -3.50 8.08 7.03
N VAL A 407 -4.29 7.31 6.26
CA VAL A 407 -4.92 6.07 6.72
C VAL A 407 -3.89 5.12 7.34
N LEU A 408 -2.78 4.88 6.65
CA LEU A 408 -1.73 3.98 7.12
C LEU A 408 -1.01 4.50 8.36
N LYS A 409 -0.90 5.82 8.52
CA LYS A 409 -0.35 6.45 9.73
C LYS A 409 -1.28 6.31 10.92
N GLU A 410 -2.56 6.65 10.76
CA GLU A 410 -3.58 6.56 11.82
C GLU A 410 -3.78 5.11 12.28
N ARG A 411 -3.71 4.14 11.37
CA ARG A 411 -3.72 2.71 11.75
C ARG A 411 -2.55 2.34 12.64
N ARG A 412 -1.34 2.78 12.33
CA ARG A 412 -0.18 2.46 13.18
C ARG A 412 -0.30 3.11 14.56
N HIS A 413 -0.83 4.34 14.64
CA HIS A 413 -1.11 4.98 15.93
C HIS A 413 -2.14 4.19 16.74
N LEU A 414 -3.23 3.72 16.11
CA LEU A 414 -4.22 2.86 16.76
C LEU A 414 -3.61 1.54 17.24
N GLU A 415 -2.81 0.87 16.41
CA GLU A 415 -2.14 -0.39 16.78
C GLU A 415 -1.21 -0.20 17.98
N ALA A 416 -0.38 0.84 17.97
CA ALA A 416 0.52 1.15 19.08
C ALA A 416 -0.25 1.47 20.38
N ALA A 417 -1.35 2.22 20.30
CA ALA A 417 -2.19 2.52 21.45
C ALA A 417 -2.86 1.26 22.02
N VAL A 418 -3.38 0.38 21.16
CA VAL A 418 -4.01 -0.89 21.56
C VAL A 418 -2.99 -1.86 22.17
N GLU A 419 -1.79 -1.95 21.60
CA GLU A 419 -0.69 -2.73 22.18
C GLU A 419 -0.25 -2.19 23.54
N GLY A 420 -0.20 -0.87 23.70
CA GLY A 420 0.07 -0.22 24.98
C GLY A 420 -1.02 -0.47 26.03
N LEU A 421 -2.29 -0.56 25.62
CA LEU A 421 -3.43 -0.80 26.52
C LEU A 421 -3.38 -2.18 27.17
N GLN A 422 -3.02 -3.22 26.43
CA GLN A 422 -3.12 -4.60 26.90
C GLN A 422 -2.35 -4.89 28.20
N PRO A 423 -1.05 -4.55 28.33
CA PRO A 423 -0.32 -4.73 29.59
C PRO A 423 -0.82 -3.80 30.70
N GLN A 424 -1.28 -2.58 30.38
CA GLN A 424 -1.81 -1.65 31.38
C GLN A 424 -3.12 -2.13 32.00
N VAL A 425 -4.00 -2.73 31.20
CA VAL A 425 -5.24 -3.35 31.70
C VAL A 425 -4.91 -4.54 32.60
N LYS A 426 -3.97 -5.41 32.20
CA LYS A 426 -3.51 -6.51 33.06
C LYS A 426 -2.89 -6.00 34.37
N ALA A 427 -2.07 -4.95 34.28
CA ALA A 427 -1.46 -4.27 35.42
C ALA A 427 -2.50 -3.74 36.42
N GLY A 428 -3.51 -3.01 35.90
CA GLY A 428 -4.60 -2.48 36.70
C GLY A 428 -5.43 -3.58 37.38
N LEU A 429 -5.76 -4.66 36.66
CA LEU A 429 -6.55 -5.76 37.21
C LEU A 429 -5.82 -6.50 38.35
N ALA A 430 -4.54 -6.85 38.18
CA ALA A 430 -3.82 -7.51 39.27
C ALA A 430 -3.60 -6.56 40.45
N LYS A 431 -3.43 -5.26 40.22
CA LYS A 431 -3.30 -4.28 41.30
C LYS A 431 -4.59 -4.17 42.12
N LEU A 432 -5.75 -4.18 41.46
CA LEU A 432 -7.05 -4.21 42.12
C LEU A 432 -7.21 -5.45 43.00
N GLU A 433 -6.81 -6.63 42.50
CA GLU A 433 -6.83 -7.88 43.28
C GLU A 433 -5.85 -7.82 44.46
N GLN A 434 -4.66 -7.26 44.26
CA GLN A 434 -3.69 -7.03 45.34
C GLN A 434 -4.30 -6.17 46.44
N ILE A 435 -5.01 -5.09 46.09
CA ILE A 435 -5.59 -4.17 47.09
C ILE A 435 -6.75 -4.83 47.82
N LYS A 436 -7.59 -5.57 47.11
CA LYS A 436 -8.71 -6.31 47.70
C LYS A 436 -8.21 -7.34 48.71
N THR A 437 -7.25 -8.18 48.31
CA THR A 437 -6.63 -9.18 49.19
C THR A 437 -5.89 -8.53 50.37
N THR A 438 -5.18 -7.43 50.14
CA THR A 438 -4.53 -6.65 51.22
C THR A 438 -5.56 -6.14 52.23
N LYS A 439 -6.67 -5.55 51.76
CA LYS A 439 -7.75 -5.00 52.60
C LYS A 439 -8.49 -6.09 53.39
N GLU A 440 -8.74 -7.25 52.78
CA GLU A 440 -9.35 -8.41 53.44
C GLU A 440 -8.44 -8.95 54.54
N LYS A 441 -7.16 -9.19 54.24
CA LYS A 441 -6.18 -9.68 55.24
C LYS A 441 -5.93 -8.68 56.36
N ILE A 442 -5.94 -7.37 56.08
CA ILE A 442 -5.87 -6.33 57.12
C ILE A 442 -7.06 -6.44 58.08
N LYS A 443 -8.28 -6.66 57.57
CA LYS A 443 -9.49 -6.83 58.40
C LYS A 443 -9.46 -8.13 59.20
N GLU A 444 -9.01 -9.22 58.60
CA GLU A 444 -8.90 -10.52 59.29
C GLU A 444 -7.88 -10.50 60.43
N HIS A 445 -6.83 -9.67 60.31
CA HIS A 445 -5.75 -9.57 61.29
C HIS A 445 -5.75 -8.27 62.12
N GLU A 446 -6.88 -7.57 62.18
CA GLU A 446 -7.03 -6.30 62.91
C GLU A 446 -6.67 -6.43 64.40
N THR A 447 -6.90 -7.61 65.01
CA THR A 447 -6.55 -7.93 66.39
C THR A 447 -5.08 -8.33 66.59
N ALA A 448 -4.40 -8.89 65.58
CA ALA A 448 -2.99 -9.28 65.61
C ALA A 448 -2.04 -8.11 65.29
N MET A 449 -2.55 -7.03 64.71
CA MET A 449 -1.78 -5.80 64.47
C MET A 449 -1.35 -5.09 65.77
N THR A 450 -2.00 -5.38 66.90
CA THR A 450 -1.63 -4.83 68.23
C THR A 450 -0.51 -5.61 68.91
N SER A 451 -0.22 -6.85 68.49
CA SER A 451 0.83 -7.70 69.07
C SER A 451 2.21 -7.56 68.40
N ASN A 452 2.34 -6.72 67.36
CA ASN A 452 3.63 -6.45 66.68
C ASN A 452 4.30 -7.71 66.09
N GLU A 453 3.51 -8.73 65.75
CA GLU A 453 4.02 -9.95 65.11
C GLU A 453 4.19 -9.74 63.59
N ASN A 454 5.35 -10.14 63.06
CA ASN A 454 5.67 -10.07 61.63
C ASN A 454 4.90 -11.14 60.86
N PHE A 455 3.66 -10.84 60.49
CA PHE A 455 2.85 -11.73 59.67
C PHE A 455 3.18 -11.57 58.18
N VAL A 456 3.29 -12.71 57.49
CA VAL A 456 3.64 -12.83 56.08
C VAL A 456 2.34 -13.00 55.28
N ILE A 457 2.12 -12.14 54.28
CA ILE A 457 1.00 -12.20 53.36
C ILE A 457 1.48 -12.58 51.97
N GLU A 458 0.93 -13.66 51.43
CA GLU A 458 1.06 -13.93 50.00
C GLU A 458 0.19 -12.95 49.21
N VAL A 459 0.81 -12.21 48.30
CA VAL A 459 0.18 -11.26 47.39
C VAL A 459 0.59 -11.55 45.97
N ASP A 460 -0.36 -11.41 45.04
CA ASP A 460 -0.07 -11.47 43.63
C ASP A 460 0.52 -10.14 43.18
N VAL A 461 1.78 -10.17 42.72
CA VAL A 461 2.51 -9.00 42.26
C VAL A 461 2.84 -9.17 40.78
N ILE A 462 2.54 -8.15 39.98
CA ILE A 462 3.02 -8.11 38.60
C ILE A 462 4.48 -7.69 38.59
N LYS A 463 5.32 -8.56 38.01
CA LYS A 463 6.72 -8.26 37.77
C LYS A 463 6.98 -8.04 36.29
N PRO A 464 7.75 -6.99 35.93
CA PRO A 464 8.27 -6.86 34.60
C PRO A 464 9.33 -7.95 34.38
N ILE A 465 9.18 -8.71 33.30
CA ILE A 465 10.16 -9.67 32.81
C ILE A 465 10.63 -9.25 31.42
N GLN A 466 11.88 -9.57 31.10
CA GLN A 466 12.43 -9.32 29.78
C GLN A 466 12.21 -10.54 28.91
N LYS A 467 11.40 -10.37 27.87
CA LYS A 467 11.19 -11.38 26.84
C LYS A 467 12.12 -11.08 25.67
N GLN A 468 13.10 -11.95 25.43
CA GLN A 468 14.06 -11.76 24.35
C GLN A 468 13.37 -11.81 22.98
N LEU A 469 13.72 -10.87 22.13
CA LEU A 469 13.30 -10.83 20.73
C LEU A 469 14.19 -11.79 19.94
N THR A 470 13.58 -12.82 19.36
CA THR A 470 14.30 -13.86 18.60
C THR A 470 14.36 -13.58 17.11
N LYS A 471 13.62 -12.58 16.61
CA LYS A 471 13.50 -12.29 15.18
C LYS A 471 14.45 -11.18 14.75
N LYS A 472 15.30 -11.46 13.76
CA LYS A 472 16.16 -10.47 13.10
C LYS A 472 15.31 -9.53 12.23
N GLY A 473 15.59 -8.23 12.28
CA GLY A 473 14.93 -7.21 11.45
C GLY A 473 13.67 -6.58 12.05
N GLU A 474 13.22 -7.02 13.23
CA GLU A 474 12.16 -6.37 14.00
C GLU A 474 12.80 -5.43 15.04
N TYR A 475 12.35 -4.17 15.06
CA TYR A 475 12.83 -3.17 16.02
C TYR A 475 11.78 -2.94 17.11
N ILE A 476 12.15 -2.27 18.20
CA ILE A 476 11.27 -2.07 19.36
C ILE A 476 11.47 -0.67 19.92
N THR A 477 10.43 -0.09 20.50
CA THR A 477 10.57 1.22 21.15
C THR A 477 10.32 1.04 22.64
N ASN A 478 11.39 0.82 23.41
CA ASN A 478 11.32 0.72 24.88
C ASN A 478 11.65 2.06 25.52
N CYS A 479 10.87 2.47 26.51
CA CYS A 479 11.17 3.63 27.34
C CYS A 479 12.13 3.25 28.47
N GLN A 480 13.30 3.91 28.55
CA GLN A 480 14.28 3.64 29.62
C GLN A 480 13.82 4.16 30.99
N ASN A 481 12.99 5.20 31.01
CA ASN A 481 12.51 5.77 32.26
C ASN A 481 11.34 4.96 32.86
N CYS A 482 10.52 4.33 32.02
CA CYS A 482 9.29 3.66 32.44
C CYS A 482 9.37 2.13 32.42
N SER A 483 10.45 1.54 31.89
CA SER A 483 10.61 0.08 31.75
C SER A 483 9.39 -0.58 31.10
N ILE A 484 8.94 0.01 29.99
CA ILE A 484 7.79 -0.45 29.21
C ILE A 484 8.13 -0.46 27.72
N THR A 485 7.56 -1.43 27.01
CA THR A 485 7.54 -1.45 25.55
C THR A 485 6.42 -0.56 25.04
N CYS A 486 6.77 0.56 24.43
CA CYS A 486 5.82 1.55 23.92
C CYS A 486 5.29 1.20 22.53
N HIS A 487 6.03 0.44 21.73
CA HIS A 487 5.62 0.01 20.38
C HIS A 487 6.46 -1.19 19.92
N TYR A 488 5.80 -2.27 19.50
CA TYR A 488 6.46 -3.46 18.96
C TYR A 488 5.52 -4.25 18.02
N PRO A 489 5.94 -4.57 16.78
CA PRO A 489 7.23 -4.26 16.18
C PRO A 489 7.31 -2.81 15.71
N CYS A 490 8.36 -2.11 16.11
CA CYS A 490 8.77 -0.87 15.48
C CYS A 490 9.57 -1.18 14.21
N MET A 491 9.47 -0.32 13.20
CA MET A 491 10.19 -0.46 11.93
C MET A 491 11.34 0.55 11.79
N ILE A 492 11.64 1.28 12.87
CA ILE A 492 12.69 2.28 12.93
C ILE A 492 13.93 1.64 13.55
N ALA A 493 14.92 1.37 12.70
CA ALA A 493 16.20 0.79 13.08
C ALA A 493 17.12 1.77 13.82
N ASP A 494 17.13 3.01 13.36
CA ASP A 494 17.97 4.06 13.90
C ASP A 494 17.26 4.78 15.06
N ASP A 495 17.85 4.71 16.25
CA ASP A 495 17.32 5.37 17.45
C ASP A 495 17.21 6.90 17.29
N SER A 496 18.04 7.51 16.43
CA SER A 496 17.96 8.94 16.13
C SER A 496 16.63 9.35 15.47
N GLN A 497 15.94 8.40 14.85
CA GLN A 497 14.67 8.63 14.15
C GLN A 497 13.45 8.25 14.99
N LYS A 498 13.61 7.88 16.27
CA LYS A 498 12.51 7.44 17.14
C LYS A 498 11.44 8.49 17.40
N ARG A 499 11.71 9.77 17.11
CA ARG A 499 10.68 10.81 17.07
C ARG A 499 9.54 10.46 16.09
N GLY A 500 9.83 9.72 15.02
CA GLY A 500 8.84 9.25 14.05
C GLY A 500 8.12 7.94 14.43
N CYS A 501 8.36 7.39 15.63
CA CYS A 501 7.70 6.18 16.08
C CYS A 501 6.19 6.43 16.30
N ALA A 502 5.34 5.43 16.00
CA ALA A 502 3.89 5.56 16.19
C ALA A 502 3.45 5.77 17.63
N SER A 503 4.29 5.42 18.60
CA SER A 503 4.06 5.74 20.01
C SER A 503 4.35 7.20 20.36
N MET A 504 4.75 8.05 19.41
CA MET A 504 5.08 9.46 19.64
C MET A 504 4.05 10.37 18.97
N ASP A 505 3.70 11.45 19.67
CA ASP A 505 2.91 12.53 19.10
C ASP A 505 3.76 13.50 18.25
N SER A 506 3.12 14.51 17.66
CA SER A 506 3.79 15.54 16.85
C SER A 506 4.83 16.36 17.62
N SER A 507 4.70 16.46 18.95
CA SER A 507 5.67 17.11 19.82
C SER A 507 6.87 16.22 20.17
N GLY A 508 6.84 14.95 19.77
CA GLY A 508 7.85 13.94 20.09
C GLY A 508 7.75 13.43 21.53
N ARG A 509 6.56 13.49 22.14
CA ARG A 509 6.29 12.86 23.44
C ARG A 509 5.61 11.52 23.23
N CYS A 510 5.99 10.55 24.05
CA CYS A 510 5.39 9.23 23.99
C CYS A 510 3.95 9.28 24.50
N THR A 511 3.04 8.69 23.74
CA THR A 511 1.63 8.59 24.07
C THR A 511 1.28 7.30 24.81
N VAL A 512 2.22 6.35 24.87
CA VAL A 512 2.05 5.01 25.44
C VAL A 512 2.60 4.86 26.86
N CYS A 513 3.79 5.40 27.14
CA CYS A 513 4.38 5.24 28.47
C CYS A 513 3.74 6.17 29.52
N PRO A 514 3.70 5.76 30.81
CA PRO A 514 3.12 6.55 31.90
C PRO A 514 3.68 7.97 31.98
N GLY A 515 5.00 8.09 31.84
CA GLY A 515 5.69 9.37 32.01
C GLY A 515 5.57 10.33 30.83
N LYS A 516 4.82 9.99 29.78
CA LYS A 516 4.76 10.73 28.50
C LYS A 516 6.14 11.20 28.04
N CYS A 517 7.11 10.29 28.16
CA CYS A 517 8.52 10.63 28.09
C CYS A 517 8.90 11.10 26.68
N ILE A 518 9.89 11.97 26.59
CA ILE A 518 10.38 12.47 25.30
C ILE A 518 10.98 11.33 24.47
N TRP A 519 10.85 11.41 23.14
CA TRP A 519 11.29 10.37 22.23
C TRP A 519 12.77 9.96 22.41
N SER A 520 13.63 10.89 22.83
CA SER A 520 15.08 10.65 22.98
C SER A 520 15.47 9.72 24.13
N VAL A 521 14.53 9.34 25.01
CA VAL A 521 14.75 8.29 26.03
C VAL A 521 14.22 6.92 25.61
N HIS A 522 13.85 6.77 24.34
CA HIS A 522 13.34 5.52 23.78
C HIS A 522 14.31 4.91 22.78
N PHE A 523 14.63 3.64 22.97
CA PHE A 523 15.67 2.96 22.19
C PHE A 523 15.23 1.56 21.75
N ASN A 524 15.87 1.10 20.67
CA ASN A 524 15.89 -0.29 20.26
C ASN A 524 16.66 -1.13 21.27
N GLN A 525 16.06 -2.23 21.70
CA GLN A 525 16.66 -3.21 22.60
C GLN A 525 16.37 -4.62 22.10
N THR A 526 17.13 -5.61 22.56
CA THR A 526 16.95 -7.01 22.15
C THR A 526 15.80 -7.71 22.89
N TYR A 527 15.05 -7.00 23.73
CA TYR A 527 13.98 -7.56 24.55
C TYR A 527 12.76 -6.65 24.60
N SER A 528 11.58 -7.24 24.74
CA SER A 528 10.35 -6.54 25.12
C SER A 528 10.07 -6.72 26.60
N TRP A 529 9.41 -5.75 27.20
CA TRP A 529 8.87 -5.87 28.56
C TRP A 529 7.56 -6.63 28.51
N ASP A 530 7.49 -7.73 29.25
CA ASP A 530 6.27 -8.48 29.51
C ASP A 530 5.99 -8.46 31.02
N TYR A 531 4.75 -8.71 31.41
CA TYR A 531 4.28 -8.52 32.78
C TYR A 531 3.60 -9.78 33.25
N VAL A 532 4.25 -10.50 34.17
CA VAL A 532 3.75 -11.76 34.71
C VAL A 532 3.34 -11.59 36.17
N GLN A 533 2.23 -12.23 36.51
CA GLN A 533 1.75 -12.32 37.88
C GLN A 533 2.59 -13.37 38.62
N VAL A 534 3.22 -12.96 39.71
CA VAL A 534 4.04 -13.82 40.56
C VAL A 534 3.49 -13.72 41.97
N LYS A 535 3.30 -14.87 42.62
CA LYS A 535 2.97 -14.93 44.04
C LYS A 535 4.22 -14.58 44.84
N GLU A 536 4.14 -13.54 45.65
CA GLU A 536 5.19 -13.17 46.58
C GLU A 536 4.68 -13.16 48.00
N SER A 537 5.46 -13.77 48.88
CA SER A 537 5.31 -13.63 50.32
C SER A 537 5.95 -12.31 50.74
N GLN A 538 5.13 -11.35 51.17
CA GLN A 538 5.58 -10.05 51.66
C GLN A 538 5.11 -9.85 53.10
N THR A 539 5.91 -9.22 53.94
CA THR A 539 5.49 -8.81 55.29
C THR A 539 4.78 -7.46 55.25
N LEU A 540 3.95 -7.16 56.24
CA LEU A 540 3.32 -5.85 56.38
C LEU A 540 4.37 -4.71 56.49
N GLU A 541 5.51 -4.99 57.11
CA GLU A 541 6.61 -4.02 57.26
C GLU A 541 7.26 -3.71 55.91
N GLU A 542 7.47 -4.70 55.05
CA GLU A 542 7.96 -4.53 53.68
C GLU A 542 6.96 -3.77 52.81
N LEU A 543 5.66 -4.05 52.94
CA LEU A 543 4.61 -3.28 52.25
C LEU A 543 4.63 -1.81 52.70
N LYS A 544 4.71 -1.56 54.02
CA LYS A 544 4.78 -0.20 54.57
C LYS A 544 6.05 0.52 54.11
N ALA A 545 7.19 -0.16 54.05
CA ALA A 545 8.44 0.41 53.60
C ALA A 545 8.39 0.87 52.13
N LYS A 546 7.70 0.12 51.26
CA LYS A 546 7.56 0.44 49.83
C LYS A 546 6.87 1.78 49.56
N TYR A 547 5.89 2.16 50.39
CA TYR A 547 5.07 3.37 50.21
C TYR A 547 5.47 4.51 51.15
N ASN A 548 6.48 4.30 51.99
CA ASN A 548 6.93 5.29 52.96
C ASN A 548 7.61 6.47 52.25
N LYS A 549 6.84 7.52 51.91
CA LYS A 549 7.40 8.82 51.50
C LYS A 549 8.30 9.29 52.65
N ALA A 550 9.51 9.76 52.35
CA ALA A 550 10.66 9.97 53.27
C ALA A 550 10.45 10.86 54.53
N ALA A 551 9.23 11.19 54.93
CA ALA A 551 8.87 11.94 56.11
C ALA A 551 8.80 11.05 57.36
N LYS A 552 9.97 10.72 57.96
CA LYS A 552 10.30 10.40 59.38
C LYS A 552 9.29 9.66 60.33
N GLY A 553 8.14 9.17 59.89
CA GLY A 553 7.15 8.44 60.68
C GLY A 553 6.88 7.03 60.12
N LYS A 554 6.44 6.11 60.98
CA LYS A 554 5.94 4.79 60.52
C LYS A 554 4.59 5.00 59.82
N MET A 555 4.50 4.65 58.54
CA MET A 555 3.25 4.73 57.78
C MET A 555 2.16 3.85 58.37
N SER A 556 0.97 4.41 58.55
CA SER A 556 -0.22 3.72 59.02
C SER A 556 -0.80 2.80 57.93
N VAL A 557 -1.68 1.90 58.34
CA VAL A 557 -2.38 0.99 57.41
C VAL A 557 -3.36 1.75 56.51
N GLN A 558 -3.93 2.85 57.01
CA GLN A 558 -4.83 3.71 56.24
C GLN A 558 -4.07 4.47 55.14
N GLU A 559 -2.92 5.05 55.46
CA GLU A 559 -2.04 5.74 54.49
C GLU A 559 -1.49 4.78 53.42
N LEU A 560 -1.28 3.50 53.77
CA LEU A 560 -0.92 2.45 52.81
C LEU A 560 -2.04 2.18 51.81
N ILE A 561 -3.29 2.07 52.27
CA ILE A 561 -4.46 1.89 51.40
C ILE A 561 -4.64 3.11 50.50
N GLU A 562 -4.56 4.32 51.05
CA GLU A 562 -4.67 5.57 50.28
C GLU A 562 -3.58 5.66 49.20
N SER A 563 -2.33 5.31 49.52
CA SER A 563 -1.23 5.30 48.54
C SER A 563 -1.43 4.26 47.42
N GLN A 564 -2.05 3.12 47.74
CA GLN A 564 -2.41 2.11 46.75
C GLN A 564 -3.61 2.54 45.89
N GLU A 565 -4.57 3.27 46.46
CA GLU A 565 -5.68 3.90 45.72
C GLU A 565 -5.18 5.02 44.79
N GLU A 566 -4.17 5.81 45.19
CA GLU A 566 -3.48 6.77 44.33
C GLU A 566 -2.83 6.07 43.10
N GLU A 567 -2.16 4.93 43.29
CA GLU A 567 -1.61 4.14 42.17
C GLU A 567 -2.70 3.62 41.22
N ILE A 568 -3.86 3.18 41.74
CA ILE A 568 -5.00 2.82 40.90
C ILE A 568 -5.46 4.02 40.08
N ASN A 569 -5.63 5.19 40.72
CA ASN A 569 -6.10 6.39 40.03
C ASN A 569 -5.17 6.78 38.89
N HIS A 570 -3.86 6.71 39.09
CA HIS A 570 -2.88 6.95 38.04
C HIS A 570 -2.99 5.92 36.89
N LEU A 571 -3.11 4.63 37.20
CA LEU A 571 -3.33 3.59 36.18
C LEU A 571 -4.64 3.83 35.40
N GLN A 572 -5.70 4.28 36.07
CA GLN A 572 -6.97 4.62 35.44
C GLN A 572 -6.85 5.80 34.48
N GLU A 573 -6.17 6.88 34.88
CA GLU A 573 -5.91 8.04 34.00
C GLU A 573 -5.14 7.63 32.75
N MET A 574 -4.15 6.73 32.88
CA MET A 574 -3.42 6.19 31.74
C MET A 574 -4.31 5.39 30.78
N ILE A 575 -5.12 4.46 31.31
CA ILE A 575 -6.05 3.66 30.50
C ILE A 575 -7.03 4.59 29.77
N LEU A 576 -7.55 5.62 30.45
CA LEU A 576 -8.44 6.61 29.85
C LEU A 576 -7.76 7.38 28.72
N SER A 577 -6.52 7.84 28.90
CA SER A 577 -5.76 8.54 27.87
C SER A 577 -5.54 7.66 26.63
N LEU A 578 -5.19 6.38 26.81
CA LEU A 578 -4.97 5.46 25.70
C LEU A 578 -6.26 5.08 24.97
N MET A 579 -7.36 4.93 25.71
CA MET A 579 -8.70 4.72 25.14
C MET A 579 -9.15 5.92 24.33
N ASP A 580 -8.91 7.14 24.82
CA ASP A 580 -9.24 8.37 24.12
C ASP A 580 -8.46 8.51 22.81
N GLN A 581 -7.15 8.25 22.83
CA GLN A 581 -6.32 8.22 21.61
C GLN A 581 -6.80 7.16 20.59
N SER A 582 -7.14 5.97 21.08
CA SER A 582 -7.69 4.89 20.24
C SER A 582 -9.03 5.31 19.63
N SER A 583 -9.88 6.00 20.40
CA SER A 583 -11.16 6.54 19.94
C SER A 583 -10.99 7.63 18.87
N HIS A 584 -10.05 8.56 19.07
CA HIS A 584 -9.72 9.59 18.08
C HIS A 584 -9.23 8.95 16.76
N SER A 585 -8.30 8.01 16.85
CA SER A 585 -7.77 7.29 15.67
C SER A 585 -8.88 6.53 14.95
N LEU A 586 -9.79 5.87 15.68
CA LEU A 586 -10.95 5.18 15.10
C LEU A 586 -11.91 6.14 14.40
N THR A 587 -12.17 7.30 15.00
CA THR A 587 -13.03 8.34 14.41
C THR A 587 -12.41 8.84 13.12
N ARG A 588 -11.11 9.16 13.13
CA ARG A 588 -10.40 9.61 11.95
C ARG A 588 -10.42 8.54 10.86
N LEU A 589 -10.12 7.29 11.18
CA LEU A 589 -10.20 6.18 10.23
C LEU A 589 -11.61 6.02 9.64
N GLN A 590 -12.68 6.19 10.43
CA GLN A 590 -14.05 6.18 9.92
C GLN A 590 -14.32 7.29 8.91
N GLU A 591 -13.67 8.44 9.04
CA GLU A 591 -13.77 9.56 8.09
C GLU A 591 -13.02 9.27 6.79
N ILE A 592 -11.76 8.86 6.87
CA ILE A 592 -10.84 8.84 5.72
C ILE A 592 -10.65 7.47 5.06
N ALA A 593 -10.77 6.36 5.80
CA ALA A 593 -10.43 5.03 5.29
C ALA A 593 -11.58 4.43 4.49
N LEU A 594 -11.24 3.74 3.40
CA LEU A 594 -12.20 3.04 2.56
C LEU A 594 -12.90 1.90 3.31
N SER A 595 -12.11 1.10 4.02
CA SER A 595 -12.61 0.08 4.96
C SER A 595 -12.08 0.38 6.37
N PRO A 596 -12.77 1.19 7.19
CA PRO A 596 -12.25 1.62 8.50
C PRO A 596 -12.05 0.46 9.47
N ASN A 597 -12.93 -0.54 9.41
CA ASN A 597 -12.94 -1.71 10.27
C ASN A 597 -12.76 -2.97 9.42
N PRO A 598 -11.54 -3.33 9.02
CA PRO A 598 -11.30 -4.43 8.09
C PRO A 598 -11.38 -5.79 8.77
N LEU A 599 -12.39 -6.00 9.64
CA LEU A 599 -12.74 -7.21 10.39
C LEU A 599 -12.28 -7.22 11.86
N THR A 600 -12.83 -6.30 12.64
CA THR A 600 -12.63 -6.17 14.10
C THR A 600 -13.74 -6.82 14.94
N THR A 601 -14.63 -7.62 14.35
CA THR A 601 -15.59 -8.41 15.14
C THR A 601 -14.91 -9.71 15.57
N PRO A 602 -14.75 -9.96 16.89
CA PRO A 602 -14.22 -11.21 17.40
C PRO A 602 -14.87 -12.44 16.75
N ASP A 603 -16.19 -12.41 16.56
CA ASP A 603 -16.97 -13.47 15.92
C ASP A 603 -16.49 -13.87 14.51
N TYR A 604 -15.96 -12.91 13.76
CA TYR A 604 -15.42 -13.19 12.43
C TYR A 604 -14.03 -13.83 12.50
N ILE A 605 -13.21 -13.37 13.44
CA ILE A 605 -11.89 -13.96 13.66
C ILE A 605 -12.07 -15.39 14.21
N ASP A 606 -13.09 -15.62 15.04
CA ASP A 606 -13.49 -16.95 15.49
C ASP A 606 -13.83 -17.87 14.29
N MET A 607 -14.58 -17.37 13.30
CA MET A 607 -14.85 -18.11 12.05
C MET A 607 -13.56 -18.45 11.26
N LEU A 608 -12.58 -17.53 11.21
CA LEU A 608 -11.28 -17.81 10.59
C LEU A 608 -10.49 -18.87 11.38
N ILE A 609 -10.51 -18.80 12.71
CA ILE A 609 -9.88 -19.80 13.59
C ILE A 609 -10.49 -21.17 13.36
N GLU A 610 -11.82 -21.27 13.28
CA GLU A 610 -12.53 -22.51 12.99
C GLU A 610 -12.18 -23.06 11.60
N GLY A 611 -12.14 -22.19 10.58
CA GLY A 611 -11.72 -22.56 9.23
C GLY A 611 -10.29 -23.13 9.18
N GLU A 612 -9.33 -22.47 9.83
CA GLU A 612 -7.95 -22.96 9.91
C GLU A 612 -7.83 -24.28 10.69
N LYS A 613 -8.61 -24.45 11.76
CA LYS A 613 -8.67 -25.71 12.53
C LYS A 613 -9.28 -26.85 11.72
N ALA A 614 -10.31 -26.56 10.91
CA ALA A 614 -10.99 -27.54 10.07
C ALA A 614 -10.13 -27.99 8.88
N GLU A 615 -9.41 -27.07 8.23
CA GLU A 615 -8.52 -27.42 7.11
C GLU A 615 -7.24 -28.14 7.56
N ALA A 616 -6.76 -27.84 8.77
CA ALA A 616 -5.60 -28.48 9.42
C ALA A 616 -4.34 -28.59 8.53
N LYS A 617 -4.16 -27.65 7.58
CA LYS A 617 -3.00 -27.59 6.68
C LYS A 617 -1.70 -27.39 7.47
N VAL A 618 -0.58 -27.85 6.93
CA VAL A 618 0.75 -27.73 7.57
C VAL A 618 0.97 -26.30 8.11
N GLY A 619 1.41 -26.19 9.36
CA GLY A 619 1.63 -24.91 10.05
C GLY A 619 0.38 -24.23 10.65
N TYR A 620 -0.81 -24.84 10.58
CA TYR A 620 -2.06 -24.21 11.06
C TYR A 620 -2.04 -23.79 12.53
N GLN A 621 -1.33 -24.50 13.41
CA GLN A 621 -1.23 -24.13 14.83
C GLN A 621 -0.56 -22.78 15.07
N ALA A 622 0.38 -22.37 14.21
CA ALA A 622 0.98 -21.05 14.27
C ALA A 622 -0.02 -19.98 13.79
N ARG A 623 -0.75 -20.24 12.70
CA ARG A 623 -1.79 -19.35 12.17
C ARG A 623 -2.94 -19.14 13.15
N VAL A 624 -3.40 -20.20 13.80
CA VAL A 624 -4.43 -20.14 14.86
C VAL A 624 -3.98 -19.25 16.02
N ARG A 625 -2.73 -19.40 16.50
CA ARG A 625 -2.20 -18.51 17.54
C ARG A 625 -2.18 -17.04 17.12
N SER A 626 -1.76 -16.74 15.88
CA SER A 626 -1.79 -15.37 15.36
C SER A 626 -3.20 -14.81 15.23
N LEU A 627 -4.18 -15.64 14.87
CA LEU A 627 -5.60 -15.26 14.84
C LEU A 627 -6.16 -15.00 16.25
N GLU A 628 -5.77 -15.81 17.24
CA GLU A 628 -6.15 -15.60 18.65
C GLU A 628 -5.60 -14.27 19.19
N GLU A 629 -4.35 -13.92 18.89
CA GLU A 629 -3.78 -12.61 19.24
C GLU A 629 -4.54 -11.45 18.56
N MET A 630 -4.91 -11.61 17.28
CA MET A 630 -5.72 -10.62 16.57
C MET A 630 -7.11 -10.46 17.18
N ARG A 631 -7.73 -11.56 17.62
CA ARG A 631 -9.05 -11.57 18.28
C ARG A 631 -9.02 -10.78 19.59
N GLU A 632 -7.95 -10.89 20.39
CA GLU A 632 -7.79 -10.10 21.60
C GLU A 632 -7.75 -8.60 21.29
N LYS A 633 -6.93 -8.19 20.31
CA LYS A 633 -6.85 -6.79 19.85
C LYS A 633 -8.20 -6.28 19.34
N ALA A 634 -8.88 -7.07 18.52
CA ALA A 634 -10.21 -6.76 17.98
C ALA A 634 -11.26 -6.57 19.09
N THR A 635 -11.19 -7.35 20.16
CA THR A 635 -12.08 -7.22 21.33
C THR A 635 -11.88 -5.88 22.02
N ILE A 636 -10.64 -5.44 22.21
CA ILE A 636 -10.32 -4.13 22.79
C ILE A 636 -10.87 -3.01 21.91
N ILE A 637 -10.62 -3.07 20.60
CA ILE A 637 -11.12 -2.08 19.63
C ILE A 637 -12.65 -2.00 19.64
N SER A 638 -13.34 -3.15 19.64
CA SER A 638 -14.81 -3.21 19.70
C SER A 638 -15.36 -2.56 20.97
N LYS A 639 -14.71 -2.78 22.11
CA LYS A 639 -15.07 -2.15 23.39
C LYS A 639 -14.88 -0.62 23.33
N VAL A 640 -13.74 -0.14 22.82
CA VAL A 640 -13.48 1.31 22.64
C VAL A 640 -14.53 1.95 21.72
N ALA A 641 -14.84 1.32 20.59
CA ALA A 641 -15.85 1.81 19.66
C ALA A 641 -17.26 1.85 20.25
N LYS A 642 -17.63 0.88 21.11
CA LYS A 642 -18.92 0.89 21.83
C LYS A 642 -19.01 2.05 22.82
N ARG A 643 -17.91 2.40 23.50
CA ARG A 643 -17.86 3.56 24.40
C ARG A 643 -18.08 4.87 23.64
N GLN A 644 -17.54 5.01 22.44
CA GLN A 644 -17.78 6.18 21.58
C GLN A 644 -19.27 6.35 21.20
N LYS A 645 -19.99 5.25 20.97
CA LYS A 645 -21.45 5.33 20.75
C LYS A 645 -22.24 5.75 22.00
N LEU A 646 -21.61 5.65 23.18
CA LEU A 646 -22.17 5.98 24.49
C LEU A 646 -21.64 7.32 25.04
N THR A 647 -20.71 8.00 24.36
CA THR A 647 -20.18 9.29 24.82
C THR A 647 -21.21 10.39 24.59
N LYS A 648 -21.83 10.76 25.70
CA LYS A 648 -22.60 11.97 25.97
C LYS A 648 -21.83 13.26 25.62
N THR A 649 -22.56 14.35 25.32
CA THR A 649 -22.02 15.65 24.91
C THR A 649 -21.07 16.27 25.96
N GLU A 650 -20.19 17.19 25.54
CA GLU A 650 -19.21 17.88 26.43
C GLU A 650 -19.87 18.55 27.66
N GLU A 651 -21.13 18.98 27.54
CA GLU A 651 -21.93 19.52 28.65
C GLU A 651 -22.33 18.46 29.69
N GLU A 652 -22.48 17.19 29.29
CA GLU A 652 -22.77 16.08 30.20
C GLU A 652 -21.48 15.54 30.85
N LEU A 653 -20.35 15.54 30.12
CA LEU A 653 -19.02 15.18 30.65
C LEU A 653 -18.48 16.20 31.68
N SER A 654 -18.80 17.48 31.52
CA SER A 654 -18.45 18.52 32.50
C SER A 654 -19.31 18.45 33.76
N ARG A 655 -20.59 18.08 33.64
CA ARG A 655 -21.49 17.79 34.78
C ARG A 655 -21.08 16.52 35.53
N GLU A 656 -20.74 15.43 34.83
CA GLU A 656 -20.22 14.21 35.47
C GLU A 656 -18.86 14.47 36.13
N LYS A 657 -17.94 15.27 35.56
CA LYS A 657 -16.67 15.64 36.22
C LYS A 657 -16.88 16.38 37.55
N GLN A 658 -17.95 17.18 37.67
CA GLN A 658 -18.33 17.82 38.93
C GLN A 658 -18.97 16.85 39.93
N GLU A 659 -19.69 15.82 39.46
CA GLU A 659 -20.24 14.77 40.33
C GLU A 659 -19.19 13.72 40.75
N THR A 660 -18.17 13.46 39.94
CA THR A 660 -17.15 12.41 40.20
C THR A 660 -16.11 12.83 41.25
N GLN A 661 -16.10 14.09 41.68
CA GLN A 661 -15.34 14.53 42.87
C GLN A 661 -15.96 14.06 44.20
N LYS A 662 -17.08 13.33 44.18
CA LYS A 662 -17.65 12.63 45.34
C LYS A 662 -17.74 11.13 45.07
N ASN A 663 -16.72 10.40 45.56
CA ASN A 663 -16.54 8.96 45.80
C ASN A 663 -17.48 7.89 45.15
N GLU A 664 -16.81 6.79 44.76
CA GLU A 664 -17.29 5.40 44.52
C GLU A 664 -17.99 4.99 43.21
N GLY A 665 -18.27 5.89 42.25
CA GLY A 665 -19.00 5.51 41.02
C GLY A 665 -18.19 4.82 39.90
N PHE A 666 -16.88 5.07 39.81
CA PHE A 666 -16.10 4.78 38.59
C PHE A 666 -15.49 3.37 38.53
N LEU A 667 -15.10 2.80 39.68
CA LEU A 667 -14.60 1.42 39.79
C LEU A 667 -15.62 0.39 39.26
N LYS A 668 -16.91 0.65 39.47
CA LYS A 668 -18.03 -0.15 38.95
C LYS A 668 -18.17 -0.05 37.42
N LYS A 669 -17.89 1.12 36.83
CA LYS A 669 -17.98 1.34 35.37
C LYS A 669 -16.83 0.64 34.63
N VAL A 670 -15.62 0.61 35.18
CA VAL A 670 -14.47 -0.10 34.58
C VAL A 670 -14.59 -1.62 34.74
N GLY A 671 -15.00 -2.10 35.92
CA GLY A 671 -15.31 -3.52 36.15
C GLY A 671 -16.36 -4.05 35.18
N ASN A 672 -17.52 -3.37 35.10
CA ASN A 672 -18.59 -3.74 34.17
C ASN A 672 -18.18 -3.69 32.69
N PHE A 673 -17.24 -2.83 32.29
CA PHE A 673 -16.78 -2.71 30.90
C PHE A 673 -15.78 -3.80 30.51
N PHE A 674 -14.95 -4.23 31.46
CA PHE A 674 -14.02 -5.35 31.24
C PHE A 674 -14.61 -6.72 31.55
N GLY A 675 -15.75 -6.79 32.25
CA GLY A 675 -16.49 -8.01 32.55
C GLY A 675 -16.15 -8.61 33.92
N TYR A 676 -15.87 -7.75 34.92
CA TYR A 676 -15.59 -8.12 36.30
C TYR A 676 -16.54 -7.42 37.28
#